data_AF-A0A5N6BX32-F1
#
_entry.id   AF-A0A5N6BX32-F1
#
_cell.length_a   1.000
_cell.length_b   1.000
_cell.length_c   1.000
_cell.angle_alpha   90.00
_cell.angle_beta   90.00
_cell.angle_gamma   90.00
#
_symmetry.space_group_name_H-M   'P 1'
#
loop_
_entity.id
_entity.type
_entity.pdbx_description
1 polymer ?
#
loop_
_entity_poly.entity_id
_entity_poly.type
_entity_poly.pdbx_seq_one_letter_code
_entity_poly.pdbx_strand_id
1 'polypeptide(L)'
;MYKTSGLAFISRHVPIVVMAIIMVVCLAPVTPARAAARDVTITLSASDLGVNPAVLRDIVPEMQAEITEHGGLGDTLKQAIADSQSPVSITVDTSVWPNFSGTVNVTPDGAGLVLTIPAAEITTSGFWQQVAATAIAWIVGYGLRMLCIGSLTASGVLAATIPLVCTPLQTTVTGIMAALVTHAFAGDLGTPEATRDIIIAGILGLAGGFLWEKYLAPWAKANLADAIKRAGIWIRSQVPWLDSWFGGVVAGRVEQLGWRFQELENLIAEETAAWAGVTSNLQRNVRIMALGDSITYGAGSSNGGGYRSTLGDMLREDGATATFVGSQHSGPAPDAHEGHSGWTISQIAGITDAAMATYAPNVVLLHIGTNDLNNNDDPDGAPARLGSLIDQIFRADPNVTLLVSTIVPSNWGATQARILRFNEAIRSETGSRWAAGKHVYMVNMSPVTLTDLADLLHPNDSGYLKMAALFYRGLVDVGRAGWIAGSGGGTSAAGPVKGWFPQGTIASGTFAEFNGRVVYADINGDRKADYLEINDDSSVRAWLNGGAKPGGGDWYWWPQGTIAGGVGAIGIHVHFTDINADGRADYLVVGYDGSVQAWLNGGPKPGGGDWYWWPQGTIAGGVGASASHVQFADLDGDGRADYLKVNDDSSVQAWLNGGPKPSGGDWYWWPQGTVAGGVGAPGSRIRFAPLYGTRSADYVRMGGLSDPGAAGYDSSVQVWQNGGPKPSGGDWYWIPGGQVAGGVGVDGRQIQFADLDGDGRADYLDVDPRTGATRAWTNFG
;
A
#
# COMPACT_ATOMS: atom_id res chain seq x y z
N MET A 1 8.05 36.01 -12.01
CA MET A 1 6.62 36.17 -11.66
C MET A 1 5.83 35.12 -12.43
N TYR A 2 5.78 33.88 -11.92
CA TYR A 2 5.10 32.77 -12.58
C TYR A 2 3.81 32.44 -11.83
N LYS A 3 2.72 32.36 -12.60
CA LYS A 3 1.32 32.43 -12.18
C LYS A 3 0.90 31.28 -11.25
N THR A 4 0.36 31.66 -10.10
CA THR A 4 -0.34 30.86 -9.09
C THR A 4 -1.81 30.56 -9.47
N SER A 5 -2.10 30.05 -10.68
CA SER A 5 -3.48 30.10 -11.24
C SER A 5 -4.09 28.76 -11.70
N GLY A 6 -3.85 27.65 -11.01
CA GLY A 6 -4.52 26.37 -11.28
C GLY A 6 -5.49 25.93 -10.18
N LEU A 7 -4.97 25.63 -8.98
CA LEU A 7 -5.80 25.12 -7.88
C LEU A 7 -6.59 26.18 -7.10
N ALA A 8 -6.10 27.43 -7.06
CA ALA A 8 -6.88 28.57 -6.54
C ALA A 8 -8.11 28.90 -7.42
N PHE A 9 -8.19 28.33 -8.63
CA PHE A 9 -9.33 28.46 -9.53
C PHE A 9 -10.41 27.41 -9.19
N ILE A 10 -10.04 26.14 -8.94
CA ILE A 10 -10.98 25.05 -8.63
C ILE A 10 -11.71 25.28 -7.29
N SER A 11 -10.99 25.70 -6.23
CA SER A 11 -11.61 26.01 -4.93
C SER A 11 -12.44 27.30 -4.94
N ARG A 12 -12.28 28.15 -5.96
CA ARG A 12 -13.07 29.37 -6.13
C ARG A 12 -14.23 29.18 -7.11
N HIS A 13 -14.12 28.35 -8.16
CA HIS A 13 -15.02 28.45 -9.33
C HIS A 13 -16.01 27.29 -9.53
N VAL A 14 -15.73 26.07 -9.05
CA VAL A 14 -16.75 25.00 -9.00
C VAL A 14 -17.92 25.38 -8.09
N PRO A 15 -17.68 26.01 -6.92
CA PRO A 15 -18.75 26.63 -6.15
C PRO A 15 -19.38 27.82 -6.88
N ILE A 16 -18.68 28.58 -7.73
CA ILE A 16 -19.25 29.74 -8.44
C ILE A 16 -20.15 29.34 -9.61
N VAL A 17 -19.86 28.26 -10.34
CA VAL A 17 -20.74 27.76 -11.42
C VAL A 17 -22.01 27.16 -10.82
N VAL A 18 -21.90 26.45 -9.70
CA VAL A 18 -23.06 25.94 -8.93
C VAL A 18 -23.78 27.08 -8.16
N MET A 19 -23.06 28.06 -7.58
CA MET A 19 -23.64 29.21 -6.85
C MET A 19 -24.27 30.27 -7.76
N ALA A 20 -23.76 30.49 -8.98
CA ALA A 20 -24.32 31.46 -9.92
C ALA A 20 -25.72 31.02 -10.40
N ILE A 21 -25.98 29.71 -10.43
CA ILE A 21 -27.29 29.11 -10.75
C ILE A 21 -28.28 29.28 -9.57
N ILE A 22 -27.77 29.40 -8.35
CA ILE A 22 -28.51 29.30 -7.09
C ILE A 22 -29.06 30.66 -6.62
N MET A 23 -28.53 31.80 -7.06
CA MET A 23 -28.84 33.09 -6.40
C MET A 23 -30.22 33.75 -6.62
N VAL A 24 -31.19 33.17 -7.33
CA VAL A 24 -32.55 33.76 -7.39
C VAL A 24 -33.66 32.71 -7.59
N VAL A 25 -34.08 31.97 -6.56
CA VAL A 25 -35.43 31.37 -6.51
C VAL A 25 -36.03 31.53 -5.11
N CYS A 26 -37.27 32.02 -5.07
CA CYS A 26 -37.97 32.49 -3.88
C CYS A 26 -38.60 31.35 -3.05
N LEU A 27 -38.48 31.50 -1.72
CA LEU A 27 -39.16 30.75 -0.65
C LEU A 27 -40.69 30.66 -0.88
N ALA A 28 -41.25 29.44 -0.98
CA ALA A 28 -42.69 29.20 -0.82
C ALA A 28 -42.99 27.78 -0.29
N PRO A 29 -44.16 27.52 0.31
CA PRO A 29 -44.47 26.22 0.93
C PRO A 29 -44.82 25.10 -0.08
N VAL A 30 -44.69 23.84 0.37
CA VAL A 30 -45.07 22.61 -0.34
C VAL A 30 -46.53 22.66 -0.79
N THR A 31 -46.80 22.29 -2.05
CA THR A 31 -48.15 22.31 -2.64
C THR A 31 -48.72 20.89 -2.76
N PRO A 32 -49.91 20.61 -2.20
CA PRO A 32 -50.56 19.30 -2.36
C PRO A 32 -50.98 19.04 -3.81
N ALA A 33 -50.97 17.77 -4.22
CA ALA A 33 -51.50 17.37 -5.53
C ALA A 33 -53.02 17.64 -5.62
N ARG A 34 -53.50 17.96 -6.82
CA ARG A 34 -54.92 17.96 -7.17
C ARG A 34 -55.38 16.52 -7.43
N ALA A 35 -56.59 16.17 -7.02
CA ALA A 35 -57.17 14.87 -7.35
C ALA A 35 -57.26 14.70 -8.87
N ALA A 36 -56.71 13.58 -9.39
CA ALA A 36 -56.63 13.34 -10.82
C ALA A 36 -57.92 12.69 -11.34
N ALA A 37 -58.51 13.25 -12.41
CA ALA A 37 -59.70 12.68 -13.05
C ALA A 37 -59.39 11.55 -14.06
N ARG A 38 -58.10 11.36 -14.40
CA ARG A 38 -57.59 10.36 -15.35
C ARG A 38 -56.20 9.91 -14.93
N ASP A 39 -55.80 8.74 -15.41
CA ASP A 39 -54.46 8.22 -15.19
C ASP A 39 -53.42 9.20 -15.70
N VAL A 40 -52.28 9.17 -15.03
CA VAL A 40 -51.25 10.14 -15.22
C VAL A 40 -50.07 9.47 -15.89
N THR A 41 -49.65 10.01 -17.02
CA THR A 41 -48.57 9.45 -17.83
C THR A 41 -47.40 10.40 -18.00
N ILE A 42 -46.18 9.89 -17.80
CA ILE A 42 -44.92 10.57 -18.13
C ILE A 42 -44.29 9.80 -19.28
N THR A 43 -44.01 10.47 -20.41
CA THR A 43 -43.46 9.81 -21.60
C THR A 43 -42.05 10.33 -21.90
N LEU A 44 -41.13 9.42 -22.18
CA LEU A 44 -39.77 9.67 -22.63
C LEU A 44 -39.55 8.96 -23.97
N SER A 45 -39.46 9.70 -25.07
CA SER A 45 -39.23 9.13 -26.39
C SER A 45 -37.73 8.89 -26.66
N ALA A 46 -37.42 7.90 -27.49
CA ALA A 46 -36.05 7.59 -27.92
C ALA A 46 -35.36 8.81 -28.55
N SER A 47 -36.14 9.60 -29.32
CA SER A 47 -35.70 10.85 -29.94
C SER A 47 -35.35 11.95 -28.94
N ASP A 48 -36.03 11.99 -27.79
CA ASP A 48 -35.78 12.99 -26.74
C ASP A 48 -34.37 12.79 -26.18
N LEU A 49 -33.91 11.53 -26.12
CA LEU A 49 -32.58 11.17 -25.64
C LEU A 49 -31.54 11.04 -26.75
N GLY A 50 -31.94 10.89 -28.02
CA GLY A 50 -31.01 10.59 -29.12
C GLY A 50 -30.52 9.15 -29.12
N VAL A 51 -31.30 8.22 -28.56
CA VAL A 51 -30.98 6.77 -28.50
C VAL A 51 -31.68 5.97 -29.59
N ASN A 52 -31.09 4.83 -29.96
CA ASN A 52 -31.74 3.88 -30.86
C ASN A 52 -32.95 3.23 -30.15
N PRO A 53 -34.15 3.19 -30.76
CA PRO A 53 -35.33 2.51 -30.19
C PRO A 53 -35.12 1.02 -29.83
N ALA A 54 -34.06 0.38 -30.35
CA ALA A 54 -33.67 -0.97 -29.93
C ALA A 54 -33.24 -1.02 -28.45
N VAL A 55 -32.52 -0.01 -27.94
CA VAL A 55 -32.03 0.03 -26.55
C VAL A 55 -33.20 0.09 -25.55
N LEU A 56 -34.30 0.77 -25.92
CA LEU A 56 -35.53 0.82 -25.11
C LEU A 56 -36.17 -0.57 -24.94
N ARG A 57 -36.10 -1.41 -25.99
CA ARG A 57 -36.68 -2.76 -25.95
C ARG A 57 -35.92 -3.70 -25.02
N ASP A 58 -34.66 -3.38 -24.72
CA ASP A 58 -33.84 -4.13 -23.78
C ASP A 58 -33.96 -3.59 -22.35
N ILE A 59 -34.05 -2.26 -22.17
CA ILE A 59 -34.12 -1.62 -20.85
C ILE A 59 -35.51 -1.65 -20.20
N VAL A 60 -36.60 -1.53 -20.96
CA VAL A 60 -37.95 -1.53 -20.34
C VAL A 60 -38.23 -2.86 -19.61
N PRO A 61 -37.89 -4.04 -20.15
CA PRO A 61 -37.96 -5.29 -19.39
C PRO A 61 -37.11 -5.31 -18.12
N GLU A 62 -35.90 -4.73 -18.14
CA GLU A 62 -35.06 -4.59 -16.93
C GLU A 62 -35.76 -3.73 -15.86
N MET A 63 -36.34 -2.60 -16.25
CA MET A 63 -37.09 -1.72 -15.35
C MET A 63 -38.34 -2.40 -14.79
N GLN A 64 -39.04 -3.20 -15.61
CA GLN A 64 -40.20 -3.97 -15.18
C GLN A 64 -39.81 -5.09 -14.20
N ALA A 65 -38.65 -5.72 -14.42
CA ALA A 65 -38.11 -6.71 -13.51
C ALA A 65 -37.75 -6.10 -12.16
N GLU A 66 -37.07 -4.94 -12.15
CA GLU A 66 -36.77 -4.16 -10.94
C GLU A 66 -38.07 -3.75 -10.20
N ILE A 67 -39.08 -3.28 -10.94
CA ILE A 67 -40.39 -2.94 -10.36
C ILE A 67 -41.05 -4.13 -9.69
N THR A 68 -40.97 -5.30 -10.32
CA THR A 68 -41.55 -6.53 -9.79
C THR A 68 -40.79 -7.02 -8.56
N GLU A 69 -39.45 -6.97 -8.61
CA GLU A 69 -38.55 -7.37 -7.52
C GLU A 69 -38.79 -6.55 -6.25
N HIS A 70 -39.00 -5.24 -6.38
CA HIS A 70 -39.26 -4.36 -5.25
C HIS A 70 -40.73 -4.29 -4.83
N GLY A 71 -41.63 -5.07 -5.44
CA GLY A 71 -43.04 -5.14 -5.03
C GLY A 71 -43.93 -4.01 -5.54
N GLY A 72 -43.48 -3.27 -6.56
CA GLY A 72 -44.23 -2.21 -7.23
C GLY A 72 -43.42 -0.94 -7.46
N LEU A 73 -43.95 -0.04 -8.31
CA LEU A 73 -43.26 1.19 -8.69
C LEU A 73 -43.01 2.11 -7.48
N GLY A 74 -43.95 2.18 -6.54
CA GLY A 74 -43.78 2.98 -5.32
C GLY A 74 -42.55 2.57 -4.51
N ASP A 75 -42.36 1.28 -4.26
CA ASP A 75 -41.22 0.76 -3.49
C ASP A 75 -39.91 0.80 -4.29
N THR A 76 -39.99 0.68 -5.62
CA THR A 76 -38.83 0.88 -6.52
C THR A 76 -38.30 2.30 -6.45
N LEU A 77 -39.17 3.32 -6.44
CA LEU A 77 -38.74 4.71 -6.28
C LEU A 77 -38.16 4.97 -4.89
N LYS A 78 -38.65 4.31 -3.84
CA LYS A 78 -38.04 4.37 -2.50
C LYS A 78 -36.64 3.74 -2.51
N GLN A 79 -36.49 2.60 -3.18
CA GLN A 79 -35.20 1.92 -3.31
C GLN A 79 -34.21 2.75 -4.14
N ALA A 80 -34.66 3.37 -5.23
CA ALA A 80 -33.83 4.28 -6.04
C ALA A 80 -33.28 5.47 -5.24
N ILE A 81 -34.03 5.96 -4.24
CA ILE A 81 -33.54 6.97 -3.29
C ILE A 81 -32.52 6.34 -2.33
N ALA A 82 -32.80 5.15 -1.79
CA ALA A 82 -31.91 4.45 -0.86
C ALA A 82 -30.56 4.05 -1.50
N ASP A 83 -30.57 3.68 -2.78
CA ASP A 83 -29.39 3.28 -3.57
C ASP A 83 -28.57 4.46 -4.06
N SER A 84 -29.14 5.68 -4.04
CA SER A 84 -28.35 6.89 -4.25
C SER A 84 -27.42 7.06 -3.04
N GLN A 85 -26.12 6.79 -3.22
CA GLN A 85 -25.11 6.78 -2.14
C GLN A 85 -24.83 8.20 -1.57
N SER A 86 -25.81 8.82 -0.90
CA SER A 86 -25.66 10.07 -0.16
C SER A 86 -25.84 9.82 1.35
N PRO A 87 -24.83 10.04 2.20
CA PRO A 87 -24.88 9.79 3.64
C PRO A 87 -25.49 10.94 4.45
N VAL A 88 -26.16 11.93 3.84
CA VAL A 88 -26.72 13.07 4.60
C VAL A 88 -28.11 13.50 4.07
N SER A 89 -29.10 13.40 4.96
CA SER A 89 -30.39 14.09 5.05
C SER A 89 -31.02 14.77 3.82
N ILE A 90 -31.08 14.13 2.65
CA ILE A 90 -32.25 14.36 1.78
C ILE A 90 -33.39 13.67 2.51
N THR A 91 -34.08 14.38 3.39
CA THR A 91 -35.32 13.85 3.99
C THR A 91 -36.44 13.95 2.94
N VAL A 92 -36.26 13.28 1.80
CA VAL A 92 -37.40 12.67 1.11
C VAL A 92 -37.84 11.58 2.07
N ASP A 93 -38.81 11.93 2.90
CA ASP A 93 -39.38 11.02 3.87
C ASP A 93 -40.21 9.98 3.13
N THR A 94 -39.54 8.94 2.66
CA THR A 94 -40.17 7.81 1.98
C THR A 94 -41.06 7.00 2.91
N SER A 95 -40.97 7.21 4.24
CA SER A 95 -41.81 6.51 5.21
C SER A 95 -43.27 6.96 5.16
N VAL A 96 -43.55 8.18 4.67
CA VAL A 96 -44.92 8.68 4.48
C VAL A 96 -45.49 8.37 3.10
N TRP A 97 -44.73 7.68 2.24
CA TRP A 97 -45.19 7.31 0.89
C TRP A 97 -46.02 6.02 0.92
N PRO A 98 -47.26 6.04 0.41
CA PRO A 98 -48.02 4.81 0.25
C PRO A 98 -47.44 3.96 -0.88
N ASN A 99 -47.74 2.67 -0.86
CA ASN A 99 -47.48 1.81 -2.01
C ASN A 99 -48.53 2.11 -3.09
N PHE A 100 -48.08 2.28 -4.33
CA PHE A 100 -48.94 2.50 -5.49
C PHE A 100 -48.51 1.60 -6.66
N SER A 101 -49.47 1.20 -7.47
CA SER A 101 -49.35 0.10 -8.42
C SER A 101 -48.76 0.47 -9.79
N GLY A 102 -48.37 1.73 -9.99
CA GLY A 102 -48.01 2.30 -11.27
C GLY A 102 -47.04 1.46 -12.12
N THR A 103 -47.07 1.67 -13.43
CA THR A 103 -46.38 0.82 -14.41
C THR A 103 -45.43 1.60 -15.29
N VAL A 104 -44.44 0.91 -15.86
CA VAL A 104 -43.56 1.41 -16.92
C VAL A 104 -43.71 0.50 -18.12
N ASN A 105 -44.07 1.06 -19.27
CA ASN A 105 -44.31 0.32 -20.51
C ASN A 105 -43.64 0.99 -21.71
N VAL A 106 -43.51 0.26 -22.82
CA VAL A 106 -43.14 0.87 -24.11
C VAL A 106 -44.38 1.48 -24.75
N THR A 107 -44.24 2.62 -25.42
CA THR A 107 -45.30 3.22 -26.23
C THR A 107 -45.73 2.26 -27.36
N PRO A 108 -46.98 2.36 -27.86
CA PRO A 108 -47.49 1.44 -28.88
C PRO A 108 -46.66 1.39 -30.19
N ASP A 109 -45.97 2.49 -30.52
CA ASP A 109 -45.09 2.59 -31.68
C ASP A 109 -43.65 2.09 -31.42
N GLY A 110 -43.38 1.60 -30.20
CA GLY A 110 -42.05 1.11 -29.81
C GLY A 110 -41.00 2.21 -29.61
N ALA A 111 -41.40 3.49 -29.71
CA ALA A 111 -40.47 4.62 -29.81
C ALA A 111 -40.25 5.38 -28.50
N GLY A 112 -40.88 4.97 -27.40
CA GLY A 112 -40.74 5.63 -26.11
C GLY A 112 -41.10 4.74 -24.93
N LEU A 113 -40.75 5.23 -23.74
CA LEU A 113 -41.13 4.66 -22.45
C LEU A 113 -42.23 5.54 -21.84
N VAL A 114 -43.25 4.91 -21.26
CA VAL A 114 -44.36 5.56 -20.56
C VAL A 114 -44.48 5.04 -19.14
N LEU A 115 -44.31 5.93 -18.16
CA LEU A 115 -44.64 5.69 -16.76
C LEU A 115 -46.08 6.10 -16.52
N THR A 116 -46.88 5.25 -15.89
CA THR A 116 -48.31 5.49 -15.62
C THR A 116 -48.63 5.33 -14.13
N ILE A 117 -49.26 6.34 -13.52
CA ILE A 117 -49.80 6.28 -12.15
C ILE A 117 -51.34 6.32 -12.23
N PRO A 118 -52.06 5.34 -11.64
CA PRO A 118 -53.52 5.31 -11.69
C PRO A 118 -54.17 6.51 -11.00
N ALA A 119 -55.19 7.09 -11.64
CA ALA A 119 -55.90 8.27 -11.14
C ALA A 119 -56.47 8.07 -9.74
N ALA A 120 -57.01 6.87 -9.50
CA ALA A 120 -57.70 6.50 -8.27
C ALA A 120 -56.78 6.43 -7.04
N GLU A 121 -55.47 6.34 -7.24
CA GLU A 121 -54.48 6.24 -6.16
C GLU A 121 -53.92 7.63 -5.77
N ILE A 122 -54.17 8.68 -6.57
CA ILE A 122 -53.65 10.03 -6.36
C ILE A 122 -54.54 10.80 -5.37
N THR A 123 -53.98 11.08 -4.19
CA THR A 123 -54.64 11.79 -3.08
C THR A 123 -54.15 13.23 -2.96
N THR A 124 -54.88 14.09 -2.23
CA THR A 124 -54.51 15.52 -2.04
C THR A 124 -53.36 15.73 -1.04
N SER A 125 -52.41 14.80 -1.00
CA SER A 125 -51.29 14.79 -0.04
C SER A 125 -50.06 15.50 -0.61
N GLY A 126 -49.28 16.14 0.27
CA GLY A 126 -48.05 16.85 -0.11
C GLY A 126 -46.89 15.96 -0.54
N PHE A 127 -46.88 14.67 -0.15
CA PHE A 127 -45.80 13.74 -0.51
C PHE A 127 -45.76 13.45 -2.03
N TRP A 128 -46.86 13.62 -2.75
CA TRP A 128 -46.92 13.39 -4.21
C TRP A 128 -45.97 14.30 -4.99
N GLN A 129 -45.63 15.46 -4.44
CA GLN A 129 -44.60 16.34 -4.98
C GLN A 129 -43.22 15.66 -4.96
N GLN A 130 -42.90 14.92 -3.90
CA GLN A 130 -41.64 14.17 -3.79
C GLN A 130 -41.66 12.93 -4.68
N VAL A 131 -42.79 12.22 -4.75
CA VAL A 131 -42.96 11.08 -5.67
C VAL A 131 -42.78 11.50 -7.13
N ALA A 132 -43.38 12.63 -7.54
CA ALA A 132 -43.21 13.19 -8.87
C ALA A 132 -41.75 13.59 -9.14
N ALA A 133 -41.06 14.17 -8.15
CA ALA A 133 -39.66 14.56 -8.28
C ALA A 133 -38.76 13.34 -8.52
N THR A 134 -38.95 12.30 -7.71
CA THR A 134 -38.17 11.06 -7.80
C THR A 134 -38.50 10.29 -9.08
N ALA A 135 -39.75 10.27 -9.54
CA ALA A 135 -40.12 9.65 -10.81
C ALA A 135 -39.44 10.34 -12.00
N ILE A 136 -39.42 11.68 -12.05
CA ILE A 136 -38.71 12.45 -13.07
C ILE A 136 -37.21 12.16 -13.02
N ALA A 137 -36.61 12.18 -11.82
CA ALA A 137 -35.19 11.93 -11.63
C ALA A 137 -34.77 10.51 -12.04
N TRP A 138 -35.56 9.51 -11.69
CA TRP A 138 -35.34 8.10 -12.02
C TRP A 138 -35.43 7.86 -13.54
N ILE A 139 -36.40 8.48 -14.22
CA ILE A 139 -36.52 8.43 -15.69
C ILE A 139 -35.30 9.09 -16.37
N VAL A 140 -34.83 10.25 -15.87
CA VAL A 140 -33.63 10.92 -16.41
C VAL A 140 -32.37 10.07 -16.22
N GLY A 141 -32.20 9.46 -15.04
CA GLY A 141 -31.08 8.55 -14.78
C GLY A 141 -31.07 7.35 -15.72
N TYR A 142 -32.23 6.70 -15.91
CA TYR A 142 -32.37 5.60 -16.87
C TYR A 142 -32.13 6.04 -18.31
N GLY A 143 -32.55 7.26 -18.67
CA GLY A 143 -32.27 7.87 -19.98
C GLY A 143 -30.77 7.99 -20.27
N LEU A 144 -30.01 8.40 -19.28
CA LEU A 144 -28.55 8.51 -19.39
C LEU A 144 -27.85 7.15 -19.38
N ARG A 145 -28.38 6.15 -18.66
CA ARG A 145 -27.91 4.77 -18.77
C ARG A 145 -28.11 4.23 -20.18
N MET A 146 -29.28 4.46 -20.79
CA MET A 146 -29.55 4.05 -22.17
C MET A 146 -28.54 4.65 -23.16
N LEU A 147 -28.25 5.94 -23.01
CA LEU A 147 -27.25 6.63 -23.82
C LEU A 147 -25.84 6.06 -23.63
N CYS A 148 -25.45 5.81 -22.38
CA CYS A 148 -24.17 5.20 -22.05
C CYS A 148 -24.04 3.79 -22.65
N ILE A 149 -25.05 2.92 -22.46
CA ILE A 149 -25.05 1.54 -22.99
C ILE A 149 -24.97 1.54 -24.51
N GLY A 150 -25.82 2.33 -25.19
CA GLY A 150 -25.81 2.40 -26.66
C GLY A 150 -24.45 2.85 -27.20
N SER A 151 -23.82 3.81 -26.54
CA SER A 151 -22.53 4.37 -26.96
C SER A 151 -21.36 3.41 -26.73
N LEU A 152 -21.30 2.76 -25.55
CA LEU A 152 -20.23 1.82 -25.23
C LEU A 152 -20.35 0.52 -26.04
N THR A 153 -21.58 0.05 -26.30
CA THR A 153 -21.84 -1.10 -27.17
C THR A 153 -21.36 -0.84 -28.59
N ALA A 154 -21.67 0.34 -29.16
CA ALA A 154 -21.20 0.74 -30.48
C ALA A 154 -19.66 0.88 -30.56
N SER A 155 -19.01 1.13 -29.42
CA SER A 155 -17.55 1.28 -29.31
C SER A 155 -16.82 -0.05 -29.08
N GLY A 156 -17.52 -1.19 -29.05
CA GLY A 156 -16.91 -2.52 -28.89
C GLY A 156 -16.48 -2.87 -27.47
N VAL A 157 -16.98 -2.16 -26.45
CA VAL A 157 -16.74 -2.49 -25.04
C VAL A 157 -17.42 -3.83 -24.71
N LEU A 158 -16.72 -4.69 -23.94
CA LEU A 158 -17.24 -5.99 -23.55
C LEU A 158 -18.54 -5.84 -22.74
N ALA A 159 -19.53 -6.69 -23.05
CA ALA A 159 -20.86 -6.64 -22.42
C ALA A 159 -20.82 -6.70 -20.88
N ALA A 160 -19.86 -7.44 -20.29
CA ALA A 160 -19.69 -7.53 -18.85
C ALA A 160 -19.19 -6.22 -18.19
N THR A 161 -18.56 -5.33 -18.96
CA THR A 161 -18.02 -4.05 -18.47
C THR A 161 -19.06 -2.94 -18.53
N ILE A 162 -20.06 -3.04 -19.42
CA ILE A 162 -21.07 -2.00 -19.65
C ILE A 162 -21.89 -1.68 -18.39
N PRO A 163 -22.44 -2.66 -17.64
CA PRO A 163 -23.17 -2.38 -16.39
C PRO A 163 -22.29 -1.75 -15.31
N LEU A 164 -21.00 -2.09 -15.26
CA LEU A 164 -20.06 -1.54 -14.29
C LEU A 164 -19.77 -0.04 -14.54
N VAL A 165 -20.05 0.45 -15.75
CA VAL A 165 -19.85 1.86 -16.14
C VAL A 165 -21.18 2.63 -16.09
N CYS A 166 -22.23 2.07 -16.71
CA CYS A 166 -23.46 2.82 -16.96
C CYS A 166 -24.45 2.79 -15.79
N THR A 167 -24.40 1.77 -14.93
CA THR A 167 -25.27 1.69 -13.74
C THR A 167 -24.86 2.69 -12.64
N PRO A 168 -23.57 2.88 -12.30
CA PRO A 168 -23.16 3.94 -11.38
C PRO A 168 -23.48 5.35 -11.90
N LEU A 169 -23.39 5.57 -13.22
CA LEU A 169 -23.83 6.83 -13.84
C LEU A 169 -25.33 7.06 -13.60
N GLN A 170 -26.16 6.02 -13.79
CA GLN A 170 -27.60 6.10 -13.52
C GLN A 170 -27.88 6.53 -12.08
N THR A 171 -27.37 5.79 -11.10
CA THR A 171 -27.72 5.98 -9.68
C THR A 171 -27.26 7.35 -9.18
N THR A 172 -26.10 7.80 -9.64
CA THR A 172 -25.56 9.13 -9.36
C THR A 172 -26.45 10.23 -9.89
N VAL A 173 -26.81 10.15 -11.18
CA VAL A 173 -27.61 11.20 -11.80
C VAL A 173 -29.02 11.18 -11.23
N THR A 174 -29.60 10.02 -10.96
CA THR A 174 -30.87 9.92 -10.25
C THR A 174 -30.83 10.66 -8.91
N GLY A 175 -29.77 10.49 -8.11
CA GLY A 175 -29.61 11.20 -6.83
C GLY A 175 -29.49 12.72 -6.98
N ILE A 176 -28.62 13.19 -7.89
CA ILE A 176 -28.42 14.62 -8.18
C ILE A 176 -29.72 15.25 -8.68
N MET A 177 -30.40 14.59 -9.61
CA MET A 177 -31.64 15.07 -10.21
C MET A 177 -32.79 15.05 -9.20
N ALA A 178 -32.87 14.04 -8.34
CA ALA A 178 -33.89 13.98 -7.30
C ALA A 178 -33.73 15.15 -6.32
N ALA A 179 -32.49 15.49 -5.93
CA ALA A 179 -32.20 16.65 -5.10
C ALA A 179 -32.60 17.96 -5.81
N LEU A 180 -32.16 18.15 -7.05
CA LEU A 180 -32.46 19.35 -7.84
C LEU A 180 -33.97 19.56 -8.03
N VAL A 181 -34.71 18.53 -8.41
CA VAL A 181 -36.15 18.62 -8.66
C VAL A 181 -36.94 18.81 -7.36
N THR A 182 -36.52 18.14 -6.27
CA THR A 182 -37.15 18.30 -4.95
C THR A 182 -37.01 19.73 -4.43
N HIS A 183 -35.80 20.30 -4.49
CA HIS A 183 -35.58 21.69 -4.12
C HIS A 183 -36.23 22.68 -5.09
N ALA A 184 -36.34 22.34 -6.38
CA ALA A 184 -37.07 23.15 -7.34
C ALA A 184 -38.56 23.24 -6.99
N PHE A 185 -39.16 22.12 -6.62
CA PHE A 185 -40.55 22.09 -6.17
C PHE A 185 -40.73 22.80 -4.82
N ALA A 186 -39.80 22.63 -3.88
CA ALA A 186 -39.82 23.33 -2.59
C ALA A 186 -39.53 24.84 -2.72
N GLY A 187 -38.94 25.30 -3.83
CA GLY A 187 -38.61 26.71 -4.05
C GLY A 187 -37.44 27.21 -3.19
N ASP A 188 -36.59 26.31 -2.72
CA ASP A 188 -35.40 26.60 -1.91
C ASP A 188 -34.09 26.33 -2.67
N LEU A 189 -34.15 26.08 -3.98
CA LEU A 189 -32.98 26.18 -4.86
C LEU A 189 -32.34 27.55 -4.68
N GLY A 190 -31.17 27.58 -4.06
CA GLY A 190 -30.63 28.85 -3.61
C GLY A 190 -30.03 28.83 -2.23
N THR A 191 -30.59 27.99 -1.37
CA THR A 191 -30.23 27.96 0.04
C THR A 191 -28.92 27.21 0.27
N PRO A 192 -28.20 27.51 1.36
CA PRO A 192 -27.04 26.73 1.79
C PRO A 192 -27.37 25.23 1.94
N GLU A 193 -28.59 24.91 2.35
CA GLU A 193 -29.11 23.55 2.50
C GLU A 193 -29.21 22.85 1.14
N ALA A 194 -29.89 23.47 0.16
CA ALA A 194 -29.98 22.94 -1.20
C ALA A 194 -28.59 22.80 -1.86
N THR A 195 -27.73 23.80 -1.65
CA THR A 195 -26.35 23.82 -2.18
C THR A 195 -25.53 22.67 -1.61
N ARG A 196 -25.61 22.44 -0.30
CA ARG A 196 -24.93 21.33 0.39
C ARG A 196 -25.42 19.98 -0.14
N ASP A 197 -26.73 19.80 -0.26
CA ASP A 197 -27.34 18.52 -0.61
C ASP A 197 -27.03 18.13 -2.08
N ILE A 198 -27.01 19.11 -3.00
CA ILE A 198 -26.59 18.93 -4.40
C ILE A 198 -25.10 18.62 -4.53
N ILE A 199 -24.24 19.33 -3.77
CA ILE A 199 -22.78 19.12 -3.80
C ILE A 199 -22.41 17.73 -3.28
N ILE A 200 -23.05 17.26 -2.22
CA ILE A 200 -22.78 15.93 -1.63
C ILE A 200 -23.23 14.81 -2.59
N ALA A 201 -24.40 14.93 -3.21
CA ALA A 201 -24.88 13.97 -4.23
C ALA A 201 -23.93 13.89 -5.44
N GLY A 202 -23.32 15.00 -5.84
CA GLY A 202 -22.32 15.06 -6.91
C GLY A 202 -20.94 14.50 -6.54
N ILE A 203 -20.48 14.70 -5.30
CA ILE A 203 -19.14 14.25 -4.85
C ILE A 203 -19.06 12.72 -4.70
N LEU A 204 -20.16 12.05 -4.34
CA LEU A 204 -20.15 10.62 -3.99
C LEU A 204 -20.54 9.67 -5.12
N GLY A 205 -21.28 10.14 -6.12
CA GLY A 205 -21.71 9.29 -7.24
C GLY A 205 -20.64 9.03 -8.32
N LEU A 206 -19.56 9.80 -8.35
CA LEU A 206 -18.45 9.57 -9.27
C LEU A 206 -17.51 8.44 -8.80
N ALA A 207 -18.09 7.34 -8.32
CA ALA A 207 -17.42 6.11 -7.97
C ALA A 207 -17.13 5.29 -9.22
N GLY A 208 -15.96 5.51 -9.80
CA GLY A 208 -15.49 4.68 -10.90
C GLY A 208 -14.13 5.08 -11.41
N GLY A 209 -13.15 5.36 -10.55
CA GLY A 209 -11.87 6.01 -10.91
C GLY A 209 -11.02 5.43 -12.05
N PHE A 210 -11.38 4.29 -12.68
CA PHE A 210 -10.80 3.83 -13.95
C PHE A 210 -11.82 3.74 -15.09
N LEU A 211 -12.99 3.17 -14.82
CA LEU A 211 -14.10 3.13 -15.78
C LEU A 211 -14.59 4.52 -16.18
N TRP A 212 -14.51 5.47 -15.24
CA TRP A 212 -14.68 6.90 -15.46
C TRP A 212 -13.69 7.41 -16.48
N GLU A 213 -12.38 7.33 -16.25
CA GLU A 213 -11.39 7.92 -17.17
C GLU A 213 -11.31 7.18 -18.53
N LYS A 214 -11.52 5.86 -18.58
CA LYS A 214 -11.39 5.04 -19.81
C LYS A 214 -12.63 5.02 -20.70
N TYR A 215 -13.83 4.94 -20.11
CA TYR A 215 -15.08 4.74 -20.87
C TYR A 215 -16.04 5.91 -20.71
N LEU A 216 -16.20 6.43 -19.49
CA LEU A 216 -17.23 7.42 -19.19
C LEU A 216 -16.78 8.86 -19.47
N ALA A 217 -15.51 9.21 -19.31
CA ALA A 217 -14.96 10.56 -19.49
C ALA A 217 -14.80 10.89 -20.97
N PRO A 218 -14.29 10.00 -21.85
CA PRO A 218 -14.34 10.23 -23.29
C PRO A 218 -15.78 10.32 -23.80
N TRP A 219 -16.66 9.43 -23.30
CA TRP A 219 -18.08 9.50 -23.62
C TRP A 219 -18.71 10.80 -23.13
N ALA A 220 -18.44 11.23 -21.90
CA ALA A 220 -19.00 12.44 -21.31
C ALA A 220 -18.51 13.69 -22.06
N LYS A 221 -17.23 13.73 -22.43
CA LYS A 221 -16.67 14.80 -23.29
C LYS A 221 -17.40 14.89 -24.64
N ALA A 222 -17.81 13.76 -25.21
CA ALA A 222 -18.46 13.72 -26.51
C ALA A 222 -20.00 13.87 -26.46
N ASN A 223 -20.64 13.47 -25.35
CA ASN A 223 -22.08 13.25 -25.30
C ASN A 223 -22.79 13.92 -24.10
N LEU A 224 -22.09 14.29 -23.03
CA LEU A 224 -22.73 14.78 -21.79
C LEU A 224 -23.40 16.15 -21.99
N ALA A 225 -22.77 17.07 -22.73
CA ALA A 225 -23.33 18.38 -22.99
C ALA A 225 -24.66 18.28 -23.76
N ASP A 226 -24.70 17.46 -24.82
CA ASP A 226 -25.92 17.20 -25.60
C ASP A 226 -26.97 16.45 -24.76
N ALA A 227 -26.55 15.50 -23.91
CA ALA A 227 -27.45 14.78 -23.01
C ALA A 227 -28.08 15.69 -21.94
N ILE A 228 -27.32 16.61 -21.34
CA ILE A 228 -27.82 17.61 -20.38
C ILE A 228 -28.81 18.56 -21.06
N LYS A 229 -28.49 19.02 -22.27
CA LYS A 229 -29.40 19.85 -23.07
C LYS A 229 -30.72 19.14 -23.34
N ARG A 230 -30.66 17.89 -23.80
CA ARG A 230 -31.82 17.03 -24.07
C ARG A 230 -32.66 16.80 -22.82
N ALA A 231 -32.02 16.52 -21.68
CA ALA A 231 -32.70 16.40 -20.40
C ALA A 231 -33.43 17.70 -20.03
N GLY A 232 -32.81 18.87 -20.21
CA GLY A 232 -33.45 20.17 -19.99
C GLY A 232 -34.65 20.43 -20.92
N ILE A 233 -34.56 20.03 -22.20
CA ILE A 233 -35.69 20.09 -23.14
C ILE A 233 -36.84 19.20 -22.66
N TRP A 234 -36.54 17.96 -22.29
CA TRP A 234 -37.52 16.98 -21.85
C TRP A 234 -38.18 17.35 -20.50
N ILE A 235 -37.43 17.91 -19.55
CA ILE A 235 -37.99 18.41 -18.28
C ILE A 235 -39.02 19.51 -18.54
N ARG A 236 -38.77 20.41 -19.50
CA ARG A 236 -39.75 21.45 -19.88
C ARG A 236 -40.98 20.88 -20.58
N SER A 237 -40.85 19.80 -21.34
CA SER A 237 -42.04 19.16 -21.93
C SER A 237 -42.95 18.53 -20.89
N GLN A 238 -42.50 18.36 -19.65
CA GLN A 238 -43.32 17.88 -18.53
C GLN A 238 -44.15 19.00 -17.85
N VAL A 239 -43.93 20.29 -18.19
CA VAL A 239 -44.61 21.44 -17.58
C VAL A 239 -46.15 21.38 -17.69
N PRO A 240 -46.75 21.03 -18.84
CA PRO A 240 -48.22 20.91 -18.94
C PRO A 240 -48.78 19.82 -18.02
N TRP A 241 -48.03 18.74 -17.83
CA TRP A 241 -48.40 17.66 -16.91
C TRP A 241 -48.30 18.12 -15.44
N LEU A 242 -47.22 18.79 -15.06
CA LEU A 242 -47.04 19.32 -13.70
C LEU A 242 -48.06 20.39 -13.33
N ASP A 243 -48.44 21.24 -14.28
CA ASP A 243 -49.50 22.24 -14.09
C ASP A 243 -50.86 21.58 -13.76
N SER A 244 -51.12 20.41 -14.35
CA SER A 244 -52.34 19.65 -14.06
C SER A 244 -52.38 19.08 -12.63
N TRP A 245 -51.23 18.67 -12.08
CA TRP A 245 -51.11 18.12 -10.72
C TRP A 245 -51.01 19.19 -9.63
N PHE A 246 -50.22 20.24 -9.85
CA PHE A 246 -49.79 21.16 -8.79
C PHE A 246 -50.10 22.63 -9.09
N GLY A 247 -50.54 22.96 -10.31
CA GLY A 247 -50.83 24.32 -10.75
C GLY A 247 -49.62 25.15 -11.17
N GLY A 248 -49.87 26.33 -11.75
CA GLY A 248 -48.90 27.08 -12.54
C GLY A 248 -47.64 27.56 -11.82
N VAL A 249 -47.67 27.64 -10.48
CA VAL A 249 -46.51 28.04 -9.68
C VAL A 249 -45.43 26.96 -9.69
N VAL A 250 -45.81 25.69 -9.56
CA VAL A 250 -44.87 24.55 -9.59
C VAL A 250 -44.39 24.29 -11.01
N ALA A 251 -45.31 24.39 -11.98
CA ALA A 251 -45.00 24.22 -13.39
C ALA A 251 -43.96 25.25 -13.89
N GLY A 252 -44.12 26.53 -13.51
CA GLY A 252 -43.17 27.59 -13.87
C GLY A 252 -41.78 27.42 -13.24
N ARG A 253 -41.66 26.77 -12.08
CA ARG A 253 -40.36 26.49 -11.43
C ARG A 253 -39.58 25.40 -12.18
N VAL A 254 -40.27 24.35 -12.62
CA VAL A 254 -39.65 23.29 -13.42
C VAL A 254 -39.30 23.77 -14.82
N GLU A 255 -40.09 24.68 -15.39
CA GLU A 255 -39.75 25.34 -16.65
C GLU A 255 -38.42 26.11 -16.54
N GLN A 256 -38.23 26.88 -15.46
CA GLN A 256 -36.99 27.60 -15.20
C GLN A 256 -35.81 26.65 -14.97
N LEU A 257 -36.01 25.55 -14.23
CA LEU A 257 -35.00 24.50 -14.07
C LEU A 257 -34.53 23.97 -15.43
N GLY A 258 -35.45 23.64 -16.33
CA GLY A 258 -35.10 23.13 -17.66
C GLY A 258 -34.37 24.13 -18.55
N TRP A 259 -34.62 25.44 -18.42
CA TRP A 259 -33.83 26.48 -19.10
C TRP A 259 -32.40 26.59 -18.55
N ARG A 260 -32.20 26.44 -17.23
CA ARG A 260 -30.86 26.46 -16.62
C ARG A 260 -30.01 25.26 -17.04
N PHE A 261 -30.62 24.10 -17.25
CA PHE A 261 -29.94 22.93 -17.82
C PHE A 261 -29.41 23.20 -19.25
N GLN A 262 -30.10 24.03 -20.04
CA GLN A 262 -29.65 24.41 -21.38
C GLN A 262 -28.54 25.46 -21.34
N GLU A 263 -28.58 26.38 -20.37
CA GLU A 263 -27.50 27.36 -20.17
C GLU A 263 -26.18 26.70 -19.71
N LEU A 264 -26.29 25.60 -18.98
CA LEU A 264 -25.17 24.76 -18.53
C LEU A 264 -24.39 24.09 -19.70
N GLU A 265 -25.03 23.84 -20.83
CA GLU A 265 -24.41 23.27 -22.05
C GLU A 265 -23.23 24.12 -22.53
N ASN A 266 -23.43 25.43 -22.63
CA ASN A 266 -22.42 26.35 -23.17
C ASN A 266 -21.20 26.46 -22.24
N LEU A 267 -21.43 26.39 -20.93
CA LEU A 267 -20.36 26.44 -19.92
C LEU A 267 -19.56 25.13 -19.85
N ILE A 268 -20.24 23.98 -19.95
CA ILE A 268 -19.56 22.68 -20.01
C ILE A 268 -18.75 22.57 -21.30
N ALA A 269 -19.27 23.00 -22.45
CA ALA A 269 -18.53 22.97 -23.72
C ALA A 269 -17.25 23.85 -23.67
N GLU A 270 -17.31 25.02 -23.03
CA GLU A 270 -16.15 25.91 -22.84
C GLU A 270 -15.12 25.34 -21.85
N GLU A 271 -15.54 24.75 -20.72
CA GLU A 271 -14.61 24.10 -19.78
C GLU A 271 -14.00 22.82 -20.36
N THR A 272 -14.78 22.00 -21.08
CA THR A 272 -14.27 20.75 -21.68
C THR A 272 -13.18 21.04 -22.72
N ALA A 273 -13.29 22.16 -23.45
CA ALA A 273 -12.25 22.65 -24.36
C ALA A 273 -11.00 23.18 -23.62
N ALA A 274 -11.15 23.78 -22.43
CA ALA A 274 -10.03 24.21 -21.59
C ALA A 274 -9.24 23.03 -20.98
N TRP A 275 -9.91 21.91 -20.70
CA TRP A 275 -9.29 20.68 -20.18
C TRP A 275 -8.59 19.84 -21.26
N ALA A 276 -8.95 20.00 -22.54
CA ALA A 276 -8.32 19.29 -23.66
C ALA A 276 -6.84 19.68 -23.89
N GLY A 277 -6.38 20.79 -23.30
CA GLY A 277 -5.00 21.28 -23.41
C GLY A 277 -4.09 21.03 -22.20
N VAL A 278 -4.60 20.45 -21.11
CA VAL A 278 -3.81 20.19 -19.88
C VAL A 278 -3.37 18.73 -19.86
N THR A 279 -2.20 18.44 -20.42
CA THR A 279 -1.54 17.13 -20.27
C THR A 279 -1.15 16.91 -18.80
N SER A 280 -1.53 15.76 -18.22
CA SER A 280 -1.09 15.37 -16.88
C SER A 280 0.44 15.21 -16.88
N ASN A 281 1.13 15.62 -15.82
CA ASN A 281 2.58 15.35 -15.70
C ASN A 281 2.90 13.87 -15.39
N LEU A 282 1.95 12.94 -15.59
CA LEU A 282 2.15 11.49 -15.44
C LEU A 282 3.11 10.92 -16.50
N GLN A 283 3.40 11.67 -17.57
CA GLN A 283 4.42 11.32 -18.57
C GLN A 283 5.87 11.43 -18.05
N ARG A 284 6.08 11.86 -16.80
CA ARG A 284 7.40 11.79 -16.12
C ARG A 284 7.56 10.43 -15.45
N ASN A 285 8.81 10.02 -15.16
CA ASN A 285 9.06 8.80 -14.39
C ASN A 285 8.39 8.87 -13.01
N VAL A 286 7.37 8.05 -12.77
CA VAL A 286 6.66 7.93 -11.50
C VAL A 286 7.23 6.75 -10.75
N ARG A 287 7.81 6.99 -9.57
CA ARG A 287 8.40 5.98 -8.70
C ARG A 287 7.53 5.87 -7.44
N ILE A 288 6.69 4.85 -7.43
CA ILE A 288 5.58 4.68 -6.47
C ILE A 288 6.00 3.70 -5.39
N MET A 289 5.97 4.14 -4.14
CA MET A 289 5.98 3.22 -2.99
C MET A 289 4.55 3.03 -2.48
N ALA A 290 4.05 1.80 -2.56
CA ALA A 290 2.80 1.42 -1.93
C ALA A 290 3.09 0.97 -0.48
N LEU A 291 2.87 1.86 0.49
CA LEU A 291 3.18 1.69 1.91
C LEU A 291 1.91 1.37 2.71
N GLY A 292 1.91 0.28 3.48
CA GLY A 292 0.73 -0.08 4.25
C GLY A 292 0.76 -1.44 4.92
N ASP A 293 -0.42 -1.97 5.20
CA ASP A 293 -0.60 -3.26 5.89
C ASP A 293 -0.93 -4.42 4.93
N SER A 294 -1.67 -5.44 5.41
CA SER A 294 -2.13 -6.60 4.64
C SER A 294 -2.99 -6.22 3.44
N ILE A 295 -3.70 -5.09 3.49
CA ILE A 295 -4.50 -4.61 2.36
C ILE A 295 -3.59 -4.10 1.24
N THR A 296 -2.47 -3.46 1.59
CA THR A 296 -1.45 -3.11 0.58
C THR A 296 -0.66 -4.35 0.13
N TYR A 297 -0.39 -5.30 1.03
CA TYR A 297 0.15 -6.61 0.67
C TYR A 297 -0.76 -7.36 -0.31
N GLY A 298 -2.07 -7.14 -0.29
CA GLY A 298 -3.02 -7.75 -1.23
C GLY A 298 -3.73 -9.00 -0.69
N ALA A 299 -3.77 -9.17 0.64
CA ALA A 299 -4.56 -10.23 1.27
C ALA A 299 -6.04 -10.14 0.85
N GLY A 300 -6.69 -11.27 0.58
CA GLY A 300 -8.08 -11.31 0.09
C GLY A 300 -8.24 -11.18 -1.43
N SER A 301 -7.20 -10.75 -2.17
CA SER A 301 -7.20 -10.82 -3.64
C SER A 301 -6.88 -12.24 -4.13
N SER A 302 -7.50 -12.66 -5.22
CA SER A 302 -7.30 -14.01 -5.78
C SER A 302 -5.90 -14.26 -6.32
N ASN A 303 -5.18 -13.19 -6.69
CA ASN A 303 -3.84 -13.24 -7.26
C ASN A 303 -2.73 -12.74 -6.31
N GLY A 304 -3.08 -12.26 -5.12
CA GLY A 304 -2.13 -11.70 -4.14
C GLY A 304 -1.55 -10.32 -4.51
N GLY A 305 -2.04 -9.66 -5.56
CA GLY A 305 -1.56 -8.35 -6.01
C GLY A 305 -2.32 -7.15 -5.42
N GLY A 306 -3.45 -7.38 -4.75
CA GLY A 306 -4.29 -6.32 -4.21
C GLY A 306 -4.68 -5.27 -5.27
N TYR A 307 -4.61 -3.98 -4.91
CA TYR A 307 -4.88 -2.89 -5.85
C TYR A 307 -3.70 -2.57 -6.79
N ARG A 308 -2.50 -3.07 -6.51
CA ARG A 308 -1.24 -2.63 -7.13
C ARG A 308 -1.15 -3.04 -8.59
N SER A 309 -1.46 -4.30 -8.88
CA SER A 309 -1.40 -4.84 -10.24
C SER A 309 -2.34 -4.07 -11.18
N THR A 310 -3.61 -3.94 -10.77
CA THR A 310 -4.61 -3.17 -11.51
C THR A 310 -4.18 -1.71 -11.69
N LEU A 311 -3.70 -1.04 -10.62
CA LEU A 311 -3.22 0.34 -10.69
C LEU A 311 -2.06 0.50 -11.68
N GLY A 312 -1.11 -0.45 -11.69
CA GLY A 312 0.00 -0.48 -12.64
C GLY A 312 -0.48 -0.56 -14.10
N ASP A 313 -1.48 -1.38 -14.38
CA ASP A 313 -2.10 -1.45 -15.70
C ASP A 313 -2.77 -0.13 -16.10
N MET A 314 -3.51 0.52 -15.20
CA MET A 314 -4.13 1.83 -15.46
C MET A 314 -3.09 2.89 -15.83
N LEU A 315 -1.98 2.95 -15.08
CA LEU A 315 -0.88 3.89 -15.32
C LEU A 315 -0.19 3.62 -16.67
N ARG A 316 0.05 2.35 -16.99
CA ARG A 316 0.66 1.94 -18.26
C ARG A 316 -0.23 2.27 -19.45
N GLU A 317 -1.55 2.10 -19.31
CA GLU A 317 -2.53 2.48 -20.34
C GLU A 317 -2.59 4.01 -20.57
N ASP A 318 -2.36 4.83 -19.53
CA ASP A 318 -2.25 6.31 -19.65
C ASP A 318 -0.87 6.76 -20.19
N GLY A 319 -0.01 5.81 -20.56
CA GLY A 319 1.33 6.09 -21.08
C GLY A 319 2.34 6.55 -20.01
N ALA A 320 2.01 6.40 -18.73
CA ALA A 320 2.93 6.71 -17.64
C ALA A 320 4.05 5.66 -17.54
N THR A 321 5.27 6.12 -17.27
CA THR A 321 6.39 5.22 -16.90
C THR A 321 6.40 5.06 -15.39
N ALA A 322 5.61 4.12 -14.88
CA ALA A 322 5.49 3.83 -13.45
C ALA A 322 6.43 2.70 -13.02
N THR A 323 7.23 2.95 -11.98
CA THR A 323 8.07 1.96 -11.29
C THR A 323 7.58 1.83 -9.86
N PHE A 324 7.06 0.68 -9.49
CA PHE A 324 6.74 0.39 -8.08
C PHE A 324 8.01 -0.03 -7.34
N VAL A 325 8.13 0.41 -6.10
CA VAL A 325 9.31 0.17 -5.25
C VAL A 325 8.89 -0.19 -3.83
N GLY A 326 9.75 -0.95 -3.15
CA GLY A 326 9.59 -1.40 -1.78
C GLY A 326 10.32 -2.72 -1.56
N SER A 327 10.41 -3.15 -0.30
CA SER A 327 11.13 -4.36 0.13
C SER A 327 10.36 -5.65 -0.15
N GLN A 328 9.03 -5.57 -0.16
CA GLN A 328 8.15 -6.72 -0.30
C GLN A 328 7.82 -6.98 -1.76
N HIS A 329 7.68 -8.26 -2.12
CA HIS A 329 7.31 -8.71 -3.46
C HIS A 329 6.17 -9.72 -3.38
N SER A 330 5.02 -9.39 -3.96
CA SER A 330 3.86 -10.29 -3.99
C SER A 330 2.89 -9.96 -5.12
N GLY A 331 2.24 -11.00 -5.65
CA GLY A 331 1.27 -10.93 -6.72
C GLY A 331 1.86 -10.72 -8.12
N PRO A 332 1.03 -10.49 -9.14
CA PRO A 332 1.49 -10.16 -10.49
C PRO A 332 2.16 -8.78 -10.52
N ALA A 333 2.99 -8.55 -11.54
CA ALA A 333 3.62 -7.25 -11.75
C ALA A 333 2.58 -6.09 -11.86
N PRO A 334 2.88 -4.87 -11.37
CA PRO A 334 3.99 -4.56 -10.46
C PRO A 334 3.86 -5.27 -9.11
N ASP A 335 4.88 -6.06 -8.75
CA ASP A 335 4.90 -6.95 -7.60
C ASP A 335 5.61 -6.34 -6.39
N ALA A 336 6.46 -5.32 -6.57
CA ALA A 336 7.18 -4.62 -5.50
C ALA A 336 6.26 -3.67 -4.70
N HIS A 337 6.39 -3.66 -3.37
CA HIS A 337 5.63 -2.81 -2.46
C HIS A 337 6.26 -2.73 -1.06
N GLU A 338 5.73 -1.88 -0.18
CA GLU A 338 6.10 -1.75 1.23
C GLU A 338 4.88 -2.04 2.12
N GLY A 339 4.16 -3.11 1.78
CA GLY A 339 2.94 -3.56 2.46
C GLY A 339 3.25 -4.71 3.39
N HIS A 340 2.91 -4.58 4.68
CA HIS A 340 3.31 -5.53 5.73
C HIS A 340 2.10 -6.07 6.48
N SER A 341 1.76 -7.33 6.25
CA SER A 341 0.56 -7.94 6.82
C SER A 341 0.55 -7.92 8.35
N GLY A 342 -0.54 -7.39 8.94
CA GLY A 342 -0.72 -7.29 10.39
C GLY A 342 -0.07 -6.08 11.06
N TRP A 343 0.66 -5.24 10.33
CA TRP A 343 1.41 -4.13 10.92
C TRP A 343 0.53 -2.91 11.26
N THR A 344 0.86 -2.25 12.38
CA THR A 344 0.24 -0.99 12.83
C THR A 344 0.97 0.24 12.27
N ILE A 345 0.39 1.42 12.48
CA ILE A 345 1.00 2.71 12.11
C ILE A 345 2.40 2.85 12.72
N SER A 346 2.57 2.47 13.99
CA SER A 346 3.86 2.56 14.68
C SER A 346 4.95 1.70 14.04
N GLN A 347 4.59 0.49 13.61
CA GLN A 347 5.55 -0.44 12.98
C GLN A 347 5.95 0.05 11.59
N ILE A 348 4.98 0.58 10.81
CA ILE A 348 5.28 1.25 9.54
C ILE A 348 6.15 2.49 9.75
N ALA A 349 5.88 3.31 10.76
CA ALA A 349 6.74 4.45 11.09
C ALA A 349 8.17 4.03 11.45
N GLY A 350 8.34 2.86 12.07
CA GLY A 350 9.65 2.27 12.36
C GLY A 350 10.53 2.01 11.13
N ILE A 351 9.94 1.76 9.96
CA ILE A 351 10.68 1.49 8.72
C ILE A 351 10.70 2.65 7.72
N THR A 352 9.87 3.68 7.93
CA THR A 352 9.55 4.69 6.90
C THR A 352 10.76 5.52 6.46
N ASP A 353 11.60 6.00 7.39
CA ASP A 353 12.78 6.80 7.02
C ASP A 353 13.74 6.02 6.10
N ALA A 354 13.94 4.73 6.40
CA ALA A 354 14.82 3.86 5.65
C ALA A 354 14.22 3.42 4.30
N ALA A 355 12.91 3.15 4.24
CA ALA A 355 12.22 2.86 3.00
C ALA A 355 12.30 4.08 2.06
N MET A 356 12.00 5.28 2.57
CA MET A 356 12.09 6.53 1.82
C MET A 356 13.50 6.78 1.27
N ALA A 357 14.53 6.55 2.07
CA ALA A 357 15.92 6.71 1.64
C ALA A 357 16.35 5.66 0.60
N THR A 358 16.00 4.40 0.80
CA THR A 358 16.42 3.26 -0.04
C THR A 358 15.77 3.28 -1.41
N TYR A 359 14.45 3.45 -1.42
CA TYR A 359 13.66 3.32 -2.63
C TYR A 359 13.45 4.65 -3.34
N ALA A 360 13.75 5.77 -2.67
CA ALA A 360 13.65 7.13 -3.18
C ALA A 360 12.35 7.38 -3.99
N PRO A 361 11.16 7.07 -3.43
CA PRO A 361 9.92 7.29 -4.14
C PRO A 361 9.68 8.79 -4.32
N ASN A 362 9.20 9.21 -5.49
CA ASN A 362 8.63 10.56 -5.66
C ASN A 362 7.12 10.57 -5.39
N VAL A 363 6.51 9.39 -5.25
CA VAL A 363 5.10 9.18 -4.90
C VAL A 363 4.99 8.09 -3.83
N VAL A 364 4.28 8.37 -2.74
CA VAL A 364 3.92 7.37 -1.73
C VAL A 364 2.40 7.21 -1.70
N LEU A 365 1.91 5.97 -1.77
CA LEU A 365 0.53 5.61 -1.51
C LEU A 365 0.48 5.00 -0.10
N LEU A 366 -0.23 5.65 0.83
CA LEU A 366 -0.28 5.23 2.23
C LEU A 366 -1.69 4.74 2.58
N HIS A 367 -1.81 3.44 2.88
CA HIS A 367 -3.02 2.83 3.46
C HIS A 367 -2.64 2.06 4.72
N ILE A 368 -2.75 2.70 5.89
CA ILE A 368 -2.34 2.12 7.18
C ILE A 368 -3.26 2.55 8.33
N GLY A 369 -3.43 1.67 9.31
CA GLY A 369 -4.23 1.91 10.52
C GLY A 369 -5.29 0.84 10.77
N THR A 370 -5.55 -0.05 9.80
CA THR A 370 -6.54 -1.14 9.94
C THR A 370 -6.24 -1.99 11.19
N ASN A 371 -4.97 -2.33 11.41
CA ASN A 371 -4.55 -3.17 12.53
C ASN A 371 -4.60 -2.44 13.88
N ASP A 372 -4.29 -1.14 13.95
CA ASP A 372 -4.49 -0.33 15.16
C ASP A 372 -5.96 -0.42 15.61
N LEU A 373 -6.89 -0.30 14.66
CA LEU A 373 -8.33 -0.26 14.92
C LEU A 373 -8.90 -1.65 15.23
N ASN A 374 -8.48 -2.67 14.48
CA ASN A 374 -8.93 -4.05 14.65
C ASN A 374 -8.43 -4.64 15.97
N ASN A 375 -7.16 -4.41 16.30
CA ASN A 375 -6.54 -4.93 17.53
C ASN A 375 -6.94 -4.13 18.77
N ASN A 376 -7.70 -3.03 18.60
CA ASN A 376 -7.99 -2.06 19.66
C ASN A 376 -6.72 -1.49 20.31
N ASP A 377 -5.67 -1.30 19.51
CA ASP A 377 -4.39 -0.77 19.94
C ASP A 377 -4.45 0.76 19.91
N ASP A 378 -4.89 1.33 21.03
CA ASP A 378 -5.06 2.77 21.24
C ASP A 378 -5.68 3.49 20.01
N PRO A 379 -6.95 3.22 19.66
CA PRO A 379 -7.61 3.83 18.51
C PRO A 379 -7.72 5.36 18.57
N ASP A 380 -7.74 5.92 19.79
CA ASP A 380 -7.85 7.37 20.01
C ASP A 380 -6.51 8.08 19.78
N GLY A 381 -5.38 7.42 20.01
CA GLY A 381 -4.04 7.93 19.66
C GLY A 381 -3.59 7.65 18.22
N ALA A 382 -4.28 6.77 17.49
CA ALA A 382 -3.96 6.44 16.10
C ALA A 382 -3.86 7.68 15.17
N PRO A 383 -4.75 8.70 15.26
CA PRO A 383 -4.63 9.91 14.44
C PRO A 383 -3.30 10.65 14.62
N ALA A 384 -2.83 10.78 15.86
CA ALA A 384 -1.56 11.44 16.16
C ALA A 384 -0.36 10.65 15.63
N ARG A 385 -0.43 9.31 15.69
CA ARG A 385 0.58 8.43 15.07
C ARG A 385 0.61 8.60 13.55
N LEU A 386 -0.55 8.64 12.91
CA LEU A 386 -0.65 8.87 11.46
C LEU A 386 -0.08 10.25 11.08
N GLY A 387 -0.46 11.31 11.82
CA GLY A 387 0.07 12.65 11.60
C GLY A 387 1.61 12.67 11.69
N SER A 388 2.16 12.02 12.71
CA SER A 388 3.63 11.91 12.90
C SER A 388 4.31 11.14 11.76
N LEU A 389 3.68 10.07 11.26
CA LEU A 389 4.15 9.31 10.10
C LEU A 389 4.14 10.16 8.82
N ILE A 390 3.08 10.94 8.58
CA ILE A 390 3.02 11.87 7.44
C ILE A 390 4.16 12.89 7.54
N ASP A 391 4.38 13.47 8.72
CA ASP A 391 5.46 14.43 8.94
C ASP A 391 6.84 13.80 8.76
N GLN A 392 7.00 12.52 9.13
CA GLN A 392 8.22 11.74 8.89
C GLN A 392 8.49 11.57 7.39
N ILE A 393 7.48 11.19 6.59
CA ILE A 393 7.61 11.07 5.13
C ILE A 393 8.07 12.40 4.50
N PHE A 394 7.46 13.53 4.88
CA PHE A 394 7.85 14.85 4.37
C PHE A 394 9.17 15.38 4.94
N ARG A 395 9.65 14.81 6.06
CA ARG A 395 10.99 15.11 6.58
C ARG A 395 12.05 14.38 5.77
N ALA A 396 11.77 13.14 5.37
CA ALA A 396 12.66 12.34 4.52
C ALA A 396 12.77 12.92 3.10
N ASP A 397 11.66 13.33 2.50
CA ASP A 397 11.65 14.09 1.24
C ASP A 397 10.59 15.20 1.27
N PRO A 398 10.99 16.49 1.37
CA PRO A 398 10.06 17.61 1.34
C PRO A 398 9.29 17.78 0.02
N ASN A 399 9.74 17.16 -1.07
CA ASN A 399 9.15 17.27 -2.41
C ASN A 399 8.30 16.05 -2.80
N VAL A 400 8.28 14.99 -1.99
CA VAL A 400 7.47 13.80 -2.29
C VAL A 400 5.99 14.16 -2.42
N THR A 401 5.29 13.50 -3.33
CA THR A 401 3.82 13.55 -3.39
C THR A 401 3.26 12.38 -2.58
N LEU A 402 2.49 12.67 -1.53
CA LEU A 402 1.93 11.66 -0.64
C LEU A 402 0.41 11.57 -0.82
N LEU A 403 -0.09 10.37 -1.14
CA LEU A 403 -1.51 10.06 -1.19
C LEU A 403 -1.87 9.21 0.03
N VAL A 404 -2.69 9.75 0.94
CA VAL A 404 -3.13 9.05 2.16
C VAL A 404 -4.58 8.62 1.99
N SER A 405 -4.87 7.33 2.06
CA SER A 405 -6.24 6.84 1.92
C SER A 405 -6.99 6.80 3.25
N THR A 406 -8.31 7.00 3.21
CA THR A 406 -9.18 6.51 4.30
C THR A 406 -9.17 4.98 4.32
N ILE A 407 -9.47 4.37 5.47
CA ILE A 407 -9.52 2.92 5.64
C ILE A 407 -10.84 2.36 5.07
N VAL A 408 -10.74 1.24 4.33
CA VAL A 408 -11.88 0.46 3.82
C VAL A 408 -12.75 -0.08 4.97
N PRO A 409 -14.04 -0.42 4.75
CA PRO A 409 -14.90 -0.87 5.83
C PRO A 409 -14.51 -2.25 6.35
N SER A 410 -14.95 -2.56 7.57
CA SER A 410 -14.88 -3.89 8.18
C SER A 410 -16.28 -4.44 8.41
N ASN A 411 -16.45 -5.76 8.23
CA ASN A 411 -17.68 -6.46 8.59
C ASN A 411 -17.74 -6.82 10.10
N TRP A 412 -16.83 -6.27 10.91
CA TRP A 412 -16.85 -6.40 12.36
C TRP A 412 -17.29 -5.09 13.01
N GLY A 413 -18.50 -5.07 13.60
CA GLY A 413 -19.15 -3.82 14.04
C GLY A 413 -18.31 -2.93 14.98
N ALA A 414 -17.55 -3.52 15.91
CA ALA A 414 -16.68 -2.76 16.81
C ALA A 414 -15.50 -2.10 16.07
N THR A 415 -14.89 -2.82 15.13
CA THR A 415 -13.80 -2.31 14.29
C THR A 415 -14.34 -1.24 13.33
N GLN A 416 -15.50 -1.48 12.73
CA GLN A 416 -16.17 -0.52 11.83
C GLN A 416 -16.47 0.82 12.52
N ALA A 417 -16.95 0.80 13.75
CA ALA A 417 -17.20 2.03 14.51
C ALA A 417 -15.91 2.83 14.76
N ARG A 418 -14.77 2.16 14.95
CA ARG A 418 -13.46 2.81 15.10
C ARG A 418 -12.95 3.35 13.76
N ILE A 419 -13.10 2.58 12.67
CA ILE A 419 -12.77 2.99 11.29
C ILE A 419 -13.50 4.29 10.92
N LEU A 420 -14.80 4.38 11.19
CA LEU A 420 -15.57 5.60 10.88
C LEU A 420 -15.02 6.85 11.60
N ARG A 421 -14.63 6.72 12.87
CA ARG A 421 -14.00 7.83 13.62
C ARG A 421 -12.61 8.16 13.09
N PHE A 422 -11.80 7.14 12.81
CA PHE A 422 -10.45 7.31 12.30
C PHE A 422 -10.45 7.96 10.91
N ASN A 423 -11.37 7.57 10.02
CA ASN A 423 -11.51 8.17 8.70
C ASN A 423 -11.86 9.66 8.73
N GLU A 424 -12.63 10.11 9.72
CA GLU A 424 -12.85 11.55 9.94
C GLU A 424 -11.54 12.25 10.36
N ALA A 425 -10.75 11.61 11.23
CA ALA A 425 -9.47 12.14 11.68
C ALA A 425 -8.43 12.21 10.53
N ILE A 426 -8.38 11.21 9.63
CA ILE A 426 -7.52 11.23 8.43
C ILE A 426 -7.77 12.50 7.61
N ARG A 427 -9.03 12.92 7.45
CA ARG A 427 -9.39 14.16 6.74
C ARG A 427 -8.79 15.39 7.41
N SER A 428 -8.82 15.45 8.74
CA SER A 428 -8.22 16.54 9.51
C SER A 428 -6.67 16.54 9.41
N GLU A 429 -6.05 15.38 9.57
CA GLU A 429 -4.58 15.23 9.54
C GLU A 429 -3.99 15.58 8.16
N THR A 430 -4.64 15.14 7.08
CA THR A 430 -4.24 15.48 5.71
C THR A 430 -4.56 16.94 5.37
N GLY A 431 -5.74 17.43 5.75
CA GLY A 431 -6.18 18.81 5.47
C GLY A 431 -5.30 19.88 6.10
N SER A 432 -4.85 19.67 7.35
CA SER A 432 -3.93 20.61 8.03
C SER A 432 -2.57 20.75 7.33
N ARG A 433 -2.01 19.64 6.86
CA ARG A 433 -0.71 19.60 6.16
C ARG A 433 -0.81 20.11 4.73
N TRP A 434 -1.92 19.83 4.05
CA TRP A 434 -2.25 20.44 2.77
C TRP A 434 -2.35 21.97 2.89
N ALA A 435 -3.03 22.49 3.93
CA ALA A 435 -3.11 23.92 4.20
C ALA A 435 -1.75 24.55 4.53
N ALA A 436 -0.82 23.77 5.09
CA ALA A 436 0.57 24.15 5.29
C ALA A 436 1.45 24.08 4.01
N GLY A 437 0.85 23.77 2.86
CA GLY A 437 1.53 23.74 1.55
C GLY A 437 2.26 22.44 1.24
N LYS A 438 2.07 21.36 2.01
CA LYS A 438 2.62 20.05 1.69
C LYS A 438 1.87 19.41 0.53
N HIS A 439 2.56 18.64 -0.32
CA HIS A 439 1.96 17.87 -1.41
C HIS A 439 1.31 16.58 -0.89
N VAL A 440 0.32 16.72 0.01
CA VAL A 440 -0.47 15.62 0.55
C VAL A 440 -1.87 15.65 -0.05
N TYR A 441 -2.36 14.49 -0.49
CA TYR A 441 -3.69 14.32 -1.07
C TYR A 441 -4.42 13.19 -0.36
N MET A 442 -5.66 13.44 0.06
CA MET A 442 -6.48 12.39 0.69
C MET A 442 -7.23 11.60 -0.39
N VAL A 443 -7.12 10.27 -0.36
CA VAL A 443 -7.88 9.35 -1.23
C VAL A 443 -9.05 8.77 -0.44
N ASN A 444 -10.28 9.11 -0.84
CA ASN A 444 -11.47 8.61 -0.16
C ASN A 444 -11.86 7.20 -0.66
N MET A 445 -11.79 6.21 0.24
CA MET A 445 -12.12 4.80 -0.01
C MET A 445 -13.58 4.43 0.26
N SER A 446 -14.46 5.40 0.54
CA SER A 446 -15.90 5.15 0.79
C SER A 446 -16.65 4.36 -0.30
N PRO A 447 -16.23 4.32 -1.59
CA PRO A 447 -16.86 3.46 -2.59
C PRO A 447 -16.64 1.95 -2.39
N VAL A 448 -15.66 1.54 -1.58
CA VAL A 448 -15.49 0.13 -1.17
C VAL A 448 -16.51 -0.16 -0.08
N THR A 449 -17.42 -1.11 -0.31
CA THR A 449 -18.51 -1.46 0.60
C THR A 449 -18.31 -2.84 1.23
N LEU A 450 -19.21 -3.25 2.13
CA LEU A 450 -19.13 -4.58 2.78
C LEU A 450 -19.24 -5.75 1.79
N THR A 451 -19.89 -5.57 0.63
CA THR A 451 -19.97 -6.61 -0.41
C THR A 451 -18.65 -6.78 -1.17
N ASP A 452 -17.74 -5.84 -1.03
CA ASP A 452 -16.42 -5.86 -1.65
C ASP A 452 -15.35 -6.49 -0.73
N LEU A 453 -15.74 -7.15 0.37
CA LEU A 453 -14.82 -7.83 1.26
C LEU A 453 -14.76 -9.34 0.96
N ALA A 454 -13.56 -9.90 1.07
CA ALA A 454 -13.31 -11.35 1.02
C ALA A 454 -13.50 -11.99 2.41
N ASP A 455 -13.26 -11.23 3.47
CA ASP A 455 -13.45 -11.64 4.86
C ASP A 455 -13.94 -10.46 5.75
N LEU A 456 -13.60 -10.44 7.03
CA LEU A 456 -14.03 -9.38 7.96
C LEU A 456 -13.32 -8.03 7.74
N LEU A 457 -12.20 -7.99 7.01
CA LEU A 457 -11.29 -6.84 6.92
C LEU A 457 -10.76 -6.59 5.50
N HIS A 458 -10.47 -7.66 4.75
CA HIS A 458 -9.74 -7.57 3.49
C HIS A 458 -10.68 -7.43 2.30
N PRO A 459 -10.40 -6.52 1.36
CA PRO A 459 -11.10 -6.46 0.09
C PRO A 459 -10.98 -7.75 -0.72
N ASN A 460 -12.02 -8.07 -1.49
CA ASN A 460 -11.96 -9.04 -2.58
C ASN A 460 -11.52 -8.35 -3.88
N ASP A 461 -11.48 -9.08 -5.00
CA ASP A 461 -11.03 -8.55 -6.29
C ASP A 461 -11.85 -7.32 -6.76
N SER A 462 -13.16 -7.26 -6.48
CA SER A 462 -14.01 -6.09 -6.77
C SER A 462 -13.59 -4.88 -5.91
N GLY A 463 -13.35 -5.11 -4.62
CA GLY A 463 -12.88 -4.06 -3.72
C GLY A 463 -11.51 -3.51 -4.11
N TYR A 464 -10.57 -4.38 -4.46
CA TYR A 464 -9.25 -3.96 -4.92
C TYR A 464 -9.27 -3.22 -6.26
N LEU A 465 -10.17 -3.59 -7.18
CA LEU A 465 -10.42 -2.81 -8.41
C LEU A 465 -10.87 -1.39 -8.09
N LYS A 466 -11.77 -1.21 -7.12
CA LYS A 466 -12.24 0.11 -6.66
C LYS A 466 -11.11 0.92 -6.00
N MET A 467 -10.31 0.30 -5.13
CA MET A 467 -9.15 0.95 -4.51
C MET A 467 -8.13 1.41 -5.55
N ALA A 468 -7.81 0.57 -6.53
CA ALA A 468 -6.87 0.90 -7.62
C ALA A 468 -7.37 2.13 -8.39
N ALA A 469 -8.65 2.14 -8.74
CA ALA A 469 -9.31 3.24 -9.42
C ALA A 469 -9.24 4.55 -8.62
N LEU A 470 -9.41 4.51 -7.30
CA LEU A 470 -9.36 5.69 -6.43
C LEU A 470 -7.94 6.24 -6.27
N PHE A 471 -6.94 5.37 -6.10
CA PHE A 471 -5.54 5.79 -6.12
C PHE A 471 -5.12 6.36 -7.47
N TYR A 472 -5.52 5.73 -8.58
CA TYR A 472 -5.26 6.23 -9.93
C TYR A 472 -5.81 7.65 -10.12
N ARG A 473 -7.08 7.89 -9.74
CA ARG A 473 -7.69 9.22 -9.79
C ARG A 473 -6.87 10.24 -8.99
N GLY A 474 -6.46 9.89 -7.77
CA GLY A 474 -5.60 10.74 -6.95
C GLY A 474 -4.28 11.08 -7.65
N LEU A 475 -3.65 10.10 -8.32
CA LEU A 475 -2.39 10.30 -9.06
C LEU A 475 -2.56 11.24 -10.27
N VAL A 476 -3.67 11.11 -10.99
CA VAL A 476 -4.02 12.03 -12.09
C VAL A 476 -4.21 13.45 -11.56
N ASP A 477 -4.94 13.62 -10.44
CA ASP A 477 -5.23 14.92 -9.85
C ASP A 477 -3.94 15.64 -9.41
N VAL A 478 -3.06 14.95 -8.67
CA VAL A 478 -1.78 15.53 -8.23
C VAL A 478 -0.79 15.71 -9.38
N GLY A 479 -0.86 14.87 -10.42
CA GLY A 479 -0.10 15.01 -11.66
C GLY A 479 -0.50 16.26 -12.44
N ARG A 480 -1.80 16.55 -12.57
CA ARG A 480 -2.34 17.80 -13.15
C ARG A 480 -1.99 19.03 -12.31
N ALA A 481 -1.93 18.87 -10.98
CA ALA A 481 -1.47 19.89 -10.05
C ALA A 481 0.04 20.20 -10.18
N GLY A 482 0.79 19.35 -10.90
CA GLY A 482 2.23 19.49 -11.07
C GLY A 482 3.04 19.08 -9.84
N TRP A 483 2.44 18.32 -8.90
CA TRP A 483 3.10 17.92 -7.66
C TRP A 483 4.13 16.80 -7.88
N ILE A 484 3.95 15.99 -8.93
CA ILE A 484 4.89 14.93 -9.29
C ILE A 484 6.11 15.53 -10.01
N ALA A 485 7.18 15.75 -9.26
CA ALA A 485 8.48 16.11 -9.81
C ALA A 485 9.08 14.93 -10.59
N GLY A 486 9.79 15.23 -11.69
CA GLY A 486 10.60 14.21 -12.36
C GLY A 486 11.64 13.70 -11.38
N SER A 487 11.85 12.38 -11.31
CA SER A 487 12.78 11.77 -10.35
C SER A 487 14.09 12.55 -10.35
N GLY A 488 14.39 13.26 -9.26
CA GLY A 488 15.71 13.81 -9.06
C GLY A 488 16.69 12.67 -9.28
N GLY A 489 17.66 12.87 -10.15
CA GLY A 489 18.71 11.90 -10.45
C GLY A 489 19.58 11.67 -9.22
N GLY A 490 19.00 11.03 -8.21
CA GLY A 490 19.72 10.41 -7.12
C GLY A 490 20.53 9.30 -7.74
N THR A 491 21.77 9.63 -8.10
CA THR A 491 22.83 8.65 -8.15
C THR A 491 22.78 7.88 -6.85
N SER A 492 22.65 6.56 -6.99
CA SER A 492 22.81 5.56 -5.95
C SER A 492 24.04 5.86 -5.10
N ALA A 493 23.85 6.55 -3.98
CA ALA A 493 24.86 6.69 -2.94
C ALA A 493 24.76 5.46 -2.04
N ALA A 494 25.61 4.48 -2.36
CA ALA A 494 26.17 3.43 -1.51
C ALA A 494 25.40 3.07 -0.22
N GLY A 495 24.34 2.27 -0.38
CA GLY A 495 23.87 1.34 0.65
C GLY A 495 23.85 -0.07 0.05
N PRO A 496 24.00 -1.14 0.85
CA PRO A 496 23.88 -2.49 0.34
C PRO A 496 22.49 -2.72 -0.27
N VAL A 497 22.50 -3.13 -1.54
CA VAL A 497 21.35 -3.45 -2.40
C VAL A 497 20.49 -4.56 -1.81
N LYS A 498 19.15 -4.49 -1.92
CA LYS A 498 18.14 -5.55 -1.74
C LYS A 498 18.29 -6.46 -0.49
N GLY A 499 17.33 -6.37 0.43
CA GLY A 499 17.26 -7.24 1.61
C GLY A 499 18.01 -6.73 2.85
N TRP A 500 18.79 -5.66 2.74
CA TRP A 500 19.53 -5.07 3.88
C TRP A 500 18.93 -3.74 4.35
N PHE A 501 18.63 -3.63 5.64
CA PHE A 501 18.02 -2.45 6.25
C PHE A 501 19.00 -1.72 7.16
N PRO A 502 19.37 -0.45 6.91
CA PRO A 502 20.35 0.27 7.72
C PRO A 502 19.85 0.54 9.15
N GLN A 503 20.65 0.18 10.15
CA GLN A 503 20.41 0.47 11.57
C GLN A 503 21.17 1.72 12.06
N GLY A 504 22.01 2.31 11.21
CA GLY A 504 22.91 3.38 11.61
C GLY A 504 24.08 2.86 12.46
N THR A 505 24.59 3.71 13.36
CA THR A 505 25.62 3.30 14.33
C THR A 505 24.93 2.61 15.51
N ILE A 506 25.22 1.32 15.70
CA ILE A 506 24.61 0.50 16.76
C ILE A 506 25.50 0.39 18.00
N ALA A 507 26.81 0.65 17.86
CA ALA A 507 27.77 0.69 18.95
C ALA A 507 28.80 1.78 18.66
N SER A 508 29.06 2.65 19.64
CA SER A 508 30.06 3.73 19.52
C SER A 508 31.51 3.26 19.72
N GLY A 509 31.72 1.97 20.03
CA GLY A 509 33.03 1.39 20.30
C GLY A 509 33.46 1.46 21.77
N THR A 510 34.46 0.66 22.14
CA THR A 510 34.87 0.46 23.54
C THR A 510 36.33 0.83 23.84
N PHE A 511 37.14 1.13 22.81
CA PHE A 511 38.54 1.51 22.96
C PHE A 511 38.94 2.71 22.07
N ALA A 512 39.95 3.47 22.50
CA ALA A 512 40.42 4.69 21.83
C ALA A 512 41.72 4.48 21.00
N GLU A 513 42.45 3.39 21.25
CA GLU A 513 43.68 2.99 20.55
C GLU A 513 43.75 1.44 20.45
N PHE A 514 44.49 0.91 19.47
CA PHE A 514 44.57 -0.53 19.17
C PHE A 514 45.15 -1.38 20.32
N ASN A 515 44.30 -2.02 21.12
CA ASN A 515 44.70 -3.00 22.14
C ASN A 515 43.89 -4.32 22.08
N GLY A 516 43.12 -4.53 21.01
CA GLY A 516 42.24 -5.68 20.83
C GLY A 516 41.41 -5.61 19.55
N ARG A 517 40.41 -6.49 19.42
CA ARG A 517 39.44 -6.48 18.32
C ARG A 517 38.02 -6.74 18.82
N VAL A 518 37.03 -6.27 18.07
CA VAL A 518 35.63 -6.57 18.31
C VAL A 518 35.17 -7.72 17.42
N VAL A 519 34.41 -8.65 18.00
CA VAL A 519 33.65 -9.66 17.27
C VAL A 519 32.23 -9.73 17.81
N TYR A 520 31.34 -10.31 17.02
CA TYR A 520 29.94 -10.53 17.40
C TYR A 520 29.66 -12.04 17.48
N ALA A 521 29.11 -12.49 18.61
CA ALA A 521 28.69 -13.88 18.80
C ALA A 521 27.65 -13.98 19.92
N ASP A 522 26.68 -14.90 19.81
CA ASP A 522 25.68 -15.14 20.86
C ASP A 522 26.34 -15.84 22.05
N ILE A 523 26.70 -15.08 23.09
CA ILE A 523 27.42 -15.61 24.25
C ILE A 523 26.46 -16.13 25.31
N ASN A 524 25.21 -15.64 25.34
CA ASN A 524 24.25 -15.92 26.39
C ASN A 524 23.20 -17.00 26.01
N GLY A 525 23.06 -17.31 24.71
CA GLY A 525 22.15 -18.28 24.12
C GLY A 525 20.75 -17.74 23.82
N ASP A 526 20.59 -16.42 23.64
CA ASP A 526 19.32 -15.78 23.32
C ASP A 526 19.06 -15.60 21.81
N ARG A 527 19.97 -16.13 20.98
CA ARG A 527 20.06 -16.08 19.52
C ARG A 527 20.52 -14.75 18.94
N LYS A 528 20.79 -13.75 19.77
CA LYS A 528 21.29 -12.47 19.30
C LYS A 528 22.78 -12.40 19.52
N ALA A 529 23.48 -11.90 18.52
CA ALA A 529 24.91 -11.71 18.62
C ALA A 529 25.22 -10.59 19.61
N ASP A 530 26.09 -10.92 20.57
CA ASP A 530 26.58 -10.02 21.59
C ASP A 530 27.88 -9.35 21.16
N TYR A 531 28.16 -8.15 21.68
CA TYR A 531 29.38 -7.41 21.38
C TYR A 531 30.51 -7.94 22.28
N LEU A 532 31.56 -8.49 21.67
CA LEU A 532 32.72 -9.04 22.37
C LEU A 532 34.00 -8.30 22.01
N GLU A 533 34.68 -7.74 23.01
CA GLU A 533 36.02 -7.17 22.91
C GLU A 533 37.04 -8.23 23.33
N ILE A 534 37.89 -8.65 22.39
CA ILE A 534 38.98 -9.60 22.62
C ILE A 534 40.30 -8.83 22.68
N ASN A 535 40.96 -8.88 23.82
CA ASN A 535 42.26 -8.24 24.03
C ASN A 535 43.41 -9.11 23.46
N ASP A 536 44.58 -8.51 23.27
CA ASP A 536 45.77 -9.19 22.75
C ASP A 536 46.23 -10.38 23.61
N ASP A 537 45.98 -10.33 24.91
CA ASP A 537 46.27 -11.41 25.87
C ASP A 537 45.20 -12.49 25.91
N SER A 538 44.23 -12.44 24.98
CA SER A 538 43.09 -13.34 24.83
C SER A 538 42.00 -13.22 25.91
N SER A 539 42.08 -12.23 26.80
CA SER A 539 40.98 -11.89 27.71
C SER A 539 39.81 -11.25 26.95
N VAL A 540 38.58 -11.45 27.44
CA VAL A 540 37.36 -11.05 26.72
C VAL A 540 36.41 -10.27 27.62
N ARG A 541 35.96 -9.12 27.12
CA ARG A 541 34.87 -8.34 27.71
C ARG A 541 33.64 -8.44 26.83
N ALA A 542 32.46 -8.49 27.44
CA ALA A 542 31.20 -8.68 26.71
C ALA A 542 30.13 -7.68 27.11
N TRP A 543 29.26 -7.38 26.16
CA TRP A 543 28.01 -6.64 26.35
C TRP A 543 26.86 -7.40 25.69
N LEU A 544 25.83 -7.70 26.47
CA LEU A 544 24.67 -8.44 25.97
C LEU A 544 23.77 -7.55 25.12
N ASN A 545 23.31 -8.08 24.00
CA ASN A 545 22.47 -7.37 23.04
C ASN A 545 21.01 -7.28 23.50
N GLY A 546 20.54 -6.06 23.75
CA GLY A 546 19.15 -5.74 24.07
C GLY A 546 18.30 -5.22 22.94
N GLY A 547 18.87 -5.11 21.74
CA GLY A 547 18.22 -4.60 20.54
C GLY A 547 18.21 -3.07 20.44
N ALA A 548 17.51 -2.61 19.41
CA ALA A 548 17.43 -1.20 19.05
C ALA A 548 16.81 -0.33 20.15
N LYS A 549 17.39 0.85 20.35
CA LYS A 549 16.91 1.84 21.32
C LYS A 549 15.83 2.75 20.70
N PRO A 550 14.67 2.94 21.36
CA PRO A 550 13.70 3.94 20.95
C PRO A 550 14.32 5.34 20.93
N GLY A 551 14.29 6.01 19.77
CA GLY A 551 14.91 7.33 19.56
C GLY A 551 16.30 7.31 18.91
N GLY A 552 16.85 6.13 18.58
CA GLY A 552 18.11 5.98 17.85
C GLY A 552 19.38 6.06 18.72
N GLY A 553 20.54 5.99 18.06
CA GLY A 553 21.86 5.89 18.70
C GLY A 553 22.26 4.44 19.01
N ASP A 554 23.27 4.28 19.87
CA ASP A 554 23.73 2.96 20.32
C ASP A 554 22.55 2.11 20.82
N TRP A 555 22.56 0.84 20.40
CA TRP A 555 21.63 -0.18 20.86
C TRP A 555 21.80 -0.42 22.36
N TYR A 556 20.83 -1.12 22.96
CA TYR A 556 20.98 -1.54 24.35
C TYR A 556 22.08 -2.58 24.45
N TRP A 557 23.21 -2.21 25.06
CA TRP A 557 24.35 -3.07 25.31
C TRP A 557 24.56 -3.22 26.82
N TRP A 558 24.20 -4.37 27.41
CA TRP A 558 24.32 -4.59 28.85
C TRP A 558 25.71 -5.14 29.22
N PRO A 559 26.57 -4.34 29.87
CA PRO A 559 27.94 -4.73 30.16
C PRO A 559 28.01 -5.92 31.12
N GLN A 560 28.81 -6.93 30.78
CA GLN A 560 29.09 -8.10 31.62
C GLN A 560 30.45 -8.01 32.33
N GLY A 561 31.30 -7.06 31.94
CA GLY A 561 32.67 -6.98 32.42
C GLY A 561 33.58 -7.96 31.69
N THR A 562 34.63 -8.45 32.35
CA THR A 562 35.51 -9.50 31.80
C THR A 562 34.85 -10.86 32.02
N ILE A 563 34.55 -11.56 30.93
CA ILE A 563 33.90 -12.87 30.95
C ILE A 563 34.91 -14.02 30.81
N ALA A 564 36.13 -13.73 30.33
CA ALA A 564 37.24 -14.66 30.27
C ALA A 564 38.55 -13.92 30.55
N GLY A 565 39.36 -14.39 31.51
CA GLY A 565 40.65 -13.80 31.86
C GLY A 565 41.78 -14.07 30.86
N GLY A 566 41.49 -14.81 29.78
CA GLY A 566 42.45 -15.21 28.74
C GLY A 566 43.19 -16.49 29.08
N VAL A 567 43.73 -17.12 28.03
CA VAL A 567 44.44 -18.41 28.10
C VAL A 567 45.91 -18.29 27.68
N GLY A 568 46.42 -17.06 27.54
CA GLY A 568 47.80 -16.78 27.13
C GLY A 568 48.07 -16.96 25.64
N ALA A 569 47.02 -17.10 24.83
CA ALA A 569 47.11 -17.06 23.38
C ALA A 569 47.13 -15.60 22.87
N ILE A 570 47.52 -15.41 21.62
CA ILE A 570 47.37 -14.10 20.96
C ILE A 570 45.89 -13.91 20.64
N GLY A 571 45.31 -12.76 21.00
CA GLY A 571 43.89 -12.47 20.79
C GLY A 571 43.37 -12.71 19.37
N ILE A 572 44.21 -12.53 18.34
CA ILE A 572 43.82 -12.77 16.95
C ILE A 572 43.54 -14.25 16.62
N HIS A 573 44.02 -15.18 17.45
CA HIS A 573 43.80 -16.63 17.32
C HIS A 573 42.55 -17.13 18.07
N VAL A 574 41.90 -16.26 18.84
CA VAL A 574 40.64 -16.61 19.54
C VAL A 574 39.51 -16.65 18.52
N HIS A 575 38.54 -17.55 18.66
CA HIS A 575 37.32 -17.57 17.85
C HIS A 575 36.12 -17.89 18.77
N PHE A 576 34.96 -17.36 18.42
CA PHE A 576 33.70 -17.65 19.11
C PHE A 576 32.72 -18.30 18.15
N THR A 577 32.28 -19.52 18.46
CA THR A 577 31.29 -20.26 17.67
C THR A 577 30.72 -21.38 18.53
N ASP A 578 29.46 -21.78 18.30
CA ASP A 578 28.86 -22.92 18.99
C ASP A 578 29.40 -24.23 18.38
N ILE A 579 30.20 -25.00 19.15
CA ILE A 579 30.74 -26.29 18.69
C ILE A 579 29.97 -27.49 19.24
N ASN A 580 29.07 -27.28 20.22
CA ASN A 580 28.38 -28.36 20.91
C ASN A 580 26.85 -28.38 20.68
N ALA A 581 26.33 -27.39 19.95
CA ALA A 581 24.93 -27.12 19.64
C ALA A 581 24.05 -26.80 20.87
N ASP A 582 24.59 -26.16 21.90
CA ASP A 582 23.83 -25.71 23.08
C ASP A 582 23.24 -24.29 22.94
N GLY A 583 23.54 -23.62 21.82
CA GLY A 583 23.08 -22.28 21.48
C GLY A 583 24.01 -21.18 21.97
N ARG A 584 25.10 -21.49 22.69
CA ARG A 584 26.08 -20.50 23.14
C ARG A 584 27.37 -20.63 22.36
N ALA A 585 27.95 -19.48 22.03
CA ALA A 585 29.27 -19.46 21.44
C ALA A 585 30.33 -19.94 22.45
N ASP A 586 31.13 -20.91 22.02
CA ASP A 586 32.26 -21.47 22.75
C ASP A 586 33.56 -20.72 22.44
N TYR A 587 34.53 -20.78 23.35
CA TYR A 587 35.82 -20.12 23.21
C TYR A 587 36.83 -21.08 22.57
N LEU A 588 37.34 -20.72 21.39
CA LEU A 588 38.31 -21.52 20.64
C LEU A 588 39.63 -20.76 20.49
N VAL A 589 40.75 -21.49 20.50
CA VAL A 589 42.07 -20.97 20.10
C VAL A 589 42.60 -21.81 18.95
N VAL A 590 42.87 -21.15 17.83
CA VAL A 590 43.46 -21.78 16.64
C VAL A 590 44.99 -21.65 16.68
N GLY A 591 45.70 -22.76 16.63
CA GLY A 591 47.16 -22.84 16.55
C GLY A 591 47.69 -22.43 15.17
N TYR A 592 48.99 -22.14 15.10
CA TYR A 592 49.66 -21.75 13.85
C TYR A 592 49.61 -22.82 12.75
N ASP A 593 49.40 -24.09 13.12
CA ASP A 593 49.27 -25.26 12.24
C ASP A 593 47.80 -25.66 12.00
N GLY A 594 46.87 -24.84 12.47
CA GLY A 594 45.44 -25.05 12.38
C GLY A 594 44.88 -26.00 13.45
N SER A 595 45.68 -26.43 14.43
CA SER A 595 45.16 -27.14 15.60
C SER A 595 44.17 -26.26 16.39
N VAL A 596 43.27 -26.85 17.15
CA VAL A 596 42.21 -26.12 17.86
C VAL A 596 42.13 -26.58 19.31
N GLN A 597 42.25 -25.65 20.25
CA GLN A 597 41.89 -25.85 21.64
C GLN A 597 40.54 -25.18 21.93
N ALA A 598 39.69 -25.79 22.73
CA ALA A 598 38.37 -25.25 23.01
C ALA A 598 37.97 -25.31 24.49
N TRP A 599 37.10 -24.38 24.87
CA TRP A 599 36.43 -24.31 26.17
C TRP A 599 34.93 -24.10 25.96
N LEU A 600 34.12 -25.00 26.51
CA LEU A 600 32.67 -24.92 26.38
C LEU A 600 32.08 -23.85 27.32
N ASN A 601 31.15 -23.05 26.81
CA ASN A 601 30.55 -21.92 27.51
C ASN A 601 29.39 -22.35 28.43
N GLY A 602 29.62 -22.31 29.74
CA GLY A 602 28.60 -22.56 30.77
C GLY A 602 27.80 -21.35 31.21
N GLY A 603 28.13 -20.16 30.71
CA GLY A 603 27.47 -18.92 31.05
C GLY A 603 27.97 -18.27 32.35
N PRO A 604 27.23 -17.27 32.86
CA PRO A 604 27.64 -16.48 34.02
C PRO A 604 27.81 -17.31 35.29
N LYS A 605 28.90 -17.04 36.03
CA LYS A 605 29.14 -17.67 37.33
C LYS A 605 28.39 -16.94 38.46
N PRO A 606 27.71 -17.66 39.37
CA PRO A 606 27.17 -17.06 40.59
C PRO A 606 28.28 -16.38 41.40
N GLY A 607 28.14 -15.08 41.65
CA GLY A 607 29.14 -14.27 42.37
C GLY A 607 30.08 -13.44 41.48
N GLY A 608 29.96 -13.51 40.15
CA GLY A 608 30.73 -12.71 39.21
C GLY A 608 32.13 -13.26 38.88
N GLY A 609 32.89 -12.48 38.09
CA GLY A 609 34.17 -12.89 37.51
C GLY A 609 34.01 -13.65 36.19
N ASP A 610 35.05 -14.40 35.81
CA ASP A 610 35.03 -15.23 34.61
C ASP A 610 33.81 -16.16 34.59
N TRP A 611 33.20 -16.27 33.42
CA TRP A 611 32.13 -17.20 33.14
C TRP A 611 32.64 -18.64 33.24
N TYR A 612 31.73 -19.60 33.29
CA TYR A 612 32.12 -21.01 33.27
C TYR A 612 32.67 -21.36 31.88
N TRP A 613 33.95 -21.72 31.82
CA TRP A 613 34.64 -22.17 30.62
C TRP A 613 35.19 -23.58 30.85
N TRP A 614 34.54 -24.62 30.31
CA TRP A 614 34.94 -26.00 30.53
C TRP A 614 35.97 -26.47 29.49
N PRO A 615 37.25 -26.68 29.89
CA PRO A 615 38.31 -27.02 28.96
C PRO A 615 38.05 -28.38 28.28
N GLN A 616 38.15 -28.41 26.96
CA GLN A 616 38.08 -29.63 26.14
C GLN A 616 39.46 -30.14 25.71
N GLY A 617 40.51 -29.34 25.90
CA GLY A 617 41.84 -29.63 25.37
C GLY A 617 41.90 -29.40 23.86
N THR A 618 42.80 -30.12 23.18
CA THR A 618 42.89 -30.09 21.71
C THR A 618 41.74 -30.90 21.11
N ILE A 619 40.82 -30.21 20.45
CA ILE A 619 39.67 -30.82 19.77
C ILE A 619 39.96 -31.14 18.30
N ALA A 620 40.99 -30.52 17.71
CA ALA A 620 41.49 -30.83 16.36
C ALA A 620 43.01 -30.70 16.33
N GLY A 621 43.71 -31.72 15.83
CA GLY A 621 45.17 -31.72 15.67
C GLY A 621 45.68 -30.82 14.54
N GLY A 622 44.78 -30.23 13.76
CA GLY A 622 45.10 -29.36 12.62
C GLY A 622 45.29 -30.12 11.31
N VAL A 623 45.19 -29.38 10.21
CA VAL A 623 45.25 -29.92 8.84
C VAL A 623 46.50 -29.45 8.08
N GLY A 624 47.51 -28.96 8.81
CA GLY A 624 48.74 -28.42 8.24
C GLY A 624 48.55 -27.09 7.50
N ALA A 625 47.48 -26.36 7.80
CA ALA A 625 47.18 -25.04 7.25
C ALA A 625 47.48 -23.96 8.30
N SER A 626 47.86 -22.75 7.88
CA SER A 626 48.02 -21.67 8.86
C SER A 626 46.69 -21.27 9.47
N ALA A 627 46.71 -20.70 10.68
CA ALA A 627 45.49 -20.22 11.37
C ALA A 627 44.61 -19.32 10.50
N SER A 628 45.19 -18.50 9.62
CA SER A 628 44.47 -17.61 8.70
C SER A 628 43.64 -18.32 7.62
N HIS A 629 43.86 -19.62 7.40
CA HIS A 629 43.09 -20.46 6.48
C HIS A 629 41.98 -21.25 7.19
N VAL A 630 41.91 -21.19 8.52
CA VAL A 630 40.91 -21.92 9.31
C VAL A 630 39.71 -21.00 9.59
N GLN A 631 38.51 -21.49 9.30
CA GLN A 631 37.24 -20.86 9.65
C GLN A 631 36.31 -21.90 10.26
N PHE A 632 35.29 -21.44 10.98
CA PHE A 632 34.25 -22.28 11.55
C PHE A 632 32.88 -21.76 11.11
N ALA A 633 32.02 -22.66 10.64
CA ALA A 633 30.64 -22.37 10.31
C ALA A 633 29.83 -23.67 10.24
N ASP A 634 28.55 -23.62 10.58
CA ASP A 634 27.63 -24.75 10.47
C ASP A 634 27.25 -24.97 9.00
N LEU A 635 27.89 -25.92 8.29
CA LEU A 635 27.62 -26.14 6.87
C LEU A 635 26.40 -27.03 6.66
N ASP A 636 26.15 -28.01 7.53
CA ASP A 636 25.07 -28.99 7.35
C ASP A 636 23.76 -28.62 8.08
N GLY A 637 23.78 -27.54 8.87
CA GLY A 637 22.64 -27.00 9.58
C GLY A 637 22.31 -27.75 10.88
N ASP A 638 23.22 -28.58 11.41
CA ASP A 638 22.98 -29.36 12.62
C ASP A 638 23.14 -28.56 13.93
N GLY A 639 23.64 -27.32 13.82
CA GLY A 639 23.89 -26.42 14.94
C GLY A 639 25.30 -26.44 15.50
N ARG A 640 26.17 -27.33 15.03
CA ARG A 640 27.57 -27.40 15.41
C ARG A 640 28.40 -26.75 14.33
N ALA A 641 29.33 -25.90 14.72
CA ALA A 641 30.26 -25.34 13.76
C ALA A 641 31.23 -26.40 13.23
N ASP A 642 31.38 -26.43 11.92
CA ASP A 642 32.27 -27.32 11.19
C ASP A 642 33.66 -26.70 11.01
N TYR A 643 34.67 -27.56 10.84
CA TYR A 643 36.04 -27.11 10.60
C TYR A 643 36.24 -26.89 9.10
N LEU A 644 36.57 -25.65 8.71
CA LEU A 644 36.77 -25.27 7.31
C LEU A 644 38.21 -24.82 7.08
N LYS A 645 38.84 -25.37 6.04
CA LYS A 645 40.10 -24.88 5.48
C LYS A 645 39.82 -24.19 4.16
N VAL A 646 39.92 -22.86 4.16
CA VAL A 646 39.81 -22.02 2.96
C VAL A 646 41.19 -21.85 2.36
N ASN A 647 41.40 -22.34 1.14
CA ASN A 647 42.68 -22.23 0.41
C ASN A 647 42.85 -20.86 -0.24
N ASP A 648 44.09 -20.51 -0.61
CA ASP A 648 44.43 -19.24 -1.25
C ASP A 648 43.64 -18.95 -2.54
N ASP A 649 43.22 -19.99 -3.26
CA ASP A 649 42.43 -19.89 -4.50
C ASP A 649 40.91 -19.85 -4.25
N SER A 650 40.49 -19.67 -2.99
CA SER A 650 39.11 -19.69 -2.50
C SER A 650 38.41 -21.06 -2.52
N SER A 651 39.09 -22.14 -2.88
CA SER A 651 38.55 -23.49 -2.68
C SER A 651 38.50 -23.85 -1.19
N VAL A 652 37.56 -24.70 -0.79
CA VAL A 652 37.30 -25.00 0.62
C VAL A 652 37.26 -26.51 0.85
N GLN A 653 38.04 -26.95 1.84
CA GLN A 653 37.99 -28.30 2.38
C GLN A 653 37.28 -28.26 3.74
N ALA A 654 36.37 -29.19 4.00
CA ALA A 654 35.56 -29.18 5.22
C ALA A 654 35.57 -30.53 5.96
N TRP A 655 35.38 -30.46 7.27
CA TRP A 655 35.15 -31.61 8.14
C TRP A 655 33.93 -31.35 9.03
N LEU A 656 32.91 -32.19 8.93
CA LEU A 656 31.68 -32.05 9.72
C LEU A 656 31.92 -32.44 11.18
N ASN A 657 31.41 -31.63 12.11
CA ASN A 657 31.63 -31.79 13.55
C ASN A 657 30.70 -32.83 14.17
N GLY A 658 31.26 -33.99 14.54
CA GLY A 658 30.54 -35.06 15.24
C GLY A 658 30.59 -35.01 16.76
N GLY A 659 31.20 -33.97 17.33
CA GLY A 659 31.34 -33.83 18.77
C GLY A 659 32.45 -34.66 19.41
N PRO A 660 32.51 -34.68 20.75
CA PRO A 660 33.61 -35.30 21.50
C PRO A 660 33.65 -36.82 21.32
N LYS A 661 34.86 -37.36 21.19
CA LYS A 661 35.08 -38.81 21.17
C LYS A 661 35.05 -39.39 22.59
N PRO A 662 34.34 -40.50 22.85
CA PRO A 662 34.36 -41.15 24.17
C PRO A 662 35.75 -41.59 24.63
N SER A 663 36.67 -41.85 23.69
CA SER A 663 38.05 -42.25 23.98
C SER A 663 38.98 -41.07 24.34
N GLY A 664 38.50 -39.83 24.27
CA GLY A 664 39.33 -38.63 24.34
C GLY A 664 40.14 -38.39 23.06
N GLY A 665 40.93 -37.30 23.06
CA GLY A 665 41.67 -36.78 21.90
C GLY A 665 40.80 -35.89 21.00
N ASP A 666 41.23 -35.72 19.75
CA ASP A 666 40.48 -34.95 18.75
C ASP A 666 39.02 -35.40 18.68
N TRP A 667 38.12 -34.44 18.51
CA TRP A 667 36.70 -34.68 18.28
C TRP A 667 36.46 -35.45 16.96
N TYR A 668 35.24 -35.93 16.75
CA TYR A 668 34.86 -36.49 15.46
C TYR A 668 34.79 -35.36 14.43
N TRP A 669 35.63 -35.46 13.41
CA TRP A 669 35.70 -34.54 12.27
C TRP A 669 35.56 -35.37 11.00
N TRP A 670 34.37 -35.42 10.41
CA TRP A 670 34.09 -36.25 9.24
C TRP A 670 34.51 -35.54 7.95
N PRO A 671 35.56 -36.00 7.27
CA PRO A 671 36.09 -35.31 6.09
C PRO A 671 35.08 -35.32 4.94
N GLN A 672 34.81 -34.15 4.38
CA GLN A 672 33.96 -33.98 3.19
C GLN A 672 34.77 -33.85 1.88
N GLY A 673 36.09 -33.68 1.98
CA GLY A 673 36.93 -33.35 0.84
C GLY A 673 36.76 -31.87 0.46
N THR A 674 36.88 -31.57 -0.84
CA THR A 674 36.62 -30.21 -1.36
C THR A 674 35.12 -29.99 -1.50
N VAL A 675 34.57 -29.07 -0.71
CA VAL A 675 33.15 -28.72 -0.71
C VAL A 675 32.84 -27.52 -1.60
N ALA A 676 33.84 -26.70 -1.93
CA ALA A 676 33.73 -25.62 -2.91
C ALA A 676 35.03 -25.54 -3.73
N GLY A 677 34.93 -25.53 -5.06
CA GLY A 677 36.07 -25.43 -5.98
C GLY A 677 36.70 -24.04 -6.09
N GLY A 678 36.13 -23.04 -5.40
CA GLY A 678 36.58 -21.66 -5.43
C GLY A 678 35.92 -20.82 -6.53
N VAL A 679 36.02 -19.50 -6.38
CA VAL A 679 35.34 -18.50 -7.21
C VAL A 679 36.32 -17.52 -7.89
N GLY A 680 37.57 -17.95 -8.06
CA GLY A 680 38.60 -17.17 -8.74
C GLY A 680 39.04 -15.91 -7.98
N ALA A 681 39.01 -15.96 -6.65
CA ALA A 681 39.43 -14.87 -5.78
C ALA A 681 40.37 -15.36 -4.67
N PRO A 682 41.15 -14.48 -4.02
CA PRO A 682 41.94 -14.86 -2.86
C PRO A 682 41.07 -15.43 -1.74
N GLY A 683 41.49 -16.55 -1.13
CA GLY A 683 40.78 -17.19 -0.02
C GLY A 683 40.51 -16.27 1.17
N SER A 684 41.39 -15.29 1.40
CA SER A 684 41.21 -14.25 2.44
C SER A 684 39.92 -13.41 2.30
N ARG A 685 39.26 -13.46 1.14
CA ARG A 685 37.98 -12.78 0.87
C ARG A 685 36.75 -13.65 1.19
N ILE A 686 36.93 -14.92 1.52
CA ILE A 686 35.82 -15.84 1.77
C ILE A 686 35.40 -15.75 3.22
N ARG A 687 34.09 -15.73 3.43
CA ARG A 687 33.39 -15.80 4.71
C ARG A 687 32.27 -16.84 4.60
N PHE A 688 31.76 -17.24 5.74
CA PHE A 688 30.60 -18.12 5.86
C PHE A 688 29.61 -17.51 6.82
N ALA A 689 28.35 -17.39 6.41
CA ALA A 689 27.28 -16.85 7.23
C ALA A 689 25.90 -17.31 6.69
N PRO A 690 24.91 -17.58 7.54
CA PRO A 690 23.56 -17.93 7.08
C PRO A 690 22.82 -16.66 6.63
N LEU A 691 22.88 -16.30 5.35
CA LEU A 691 22.24 -15.09 4.81
C LEU A 691 20.77 -15.33 4.43
N TYR A 692 20.37 -16.57 4.20
CA TYR A 692 19.01 -16.94 3.75
C TYR A 692 18.13 -17.56 4.85
N GLY A 693 18.57 -17.58 6.10
CA GLY A 693 17.79 -18.11 7.23
C GLY A 693 17.65 -19.63 7.26
N THR A 694 18.47 -20.35 6.48
CA THR A 694 18.47 -21.82 6.38
C THR A 694 19.24 -22.52 7.50
N ARG A 695 19.76 -21.78 8.49
CA ARG A 695 20.73 -22.18 9.53
C ARG A 695 22.11 -22.60 8.98
N SER A 696 22.14 -23.34 7.88
CA SER A 696 23.37 -23.66 7.15
C SER A 696 24.04 -22.39 6.62
N ALA A 697 25.36 -22.32 6.77
CA ALA A 697 26.16 -21.19 6.35
C ALA A 697 26.34 -21.16 4.83
N ASP A 698 26.15 -19.96 4.26
CA ASP A 698 26.32 -19.70 2.84
C ASP A 698 27.77 -19.34 2.51
N TYR A 699 28.18 -19.57 1.25
CA TYR A 699 29.51 -19.23 0.79
C TYR A 699 29.52 -17.77 0.34
N VAL A 700 30.25 -16.93 1.08
CA VAL A 700 30.26 -15.47 0.92
C VAL A 700 31.62 -15.02 0.40
N ARG A 701 31.62 -14.28 -0.71
CA ARG A 701 32.81 -13.61 -1.26
C ARG A 701 32.71 -12.11 -1.06
N MET A 702 33.70 -11.53 -0.41
CA MET A 702 33.85 -10.08 -0.30
C MET A 702 34.47 -9.49 -1.58
N GLY A 703 34.01 -8.31 -1.98
CA GLY A 703 34.44 -7.61 -3.19
C GLY A 703 33.59 -7.92 -4.43
N GLY A 704 33.57 -7.01 -5.42
CA GLY A 704 32.92 -7.24 -6.71
C GLY A 704 33.68 -8.24 -7.60
N LEU A 705 33.02 -8.85 -8.61
CA LEU A 705 33.68 -9.80 -9.53
C LEU A 705 34.78 -9.15 -10.39
N SER A 706 34.73 -7.83 -10.57
CA SER A 706 35.70 -7.05 -11.33
C SER A 706 36.82 -6.44 -10.49
N ASP A 707 36.87 -6.69 -9.18
CA ASP A 707 37.89 -6.14 -8.28
C ASP A 707 39.24 -6.88 -8.45
N PRO A 708 40.31 -6.22 -8.95
CA PRO A 708 41.48 -6.90 -9.52
C PRO A 708 42.65 -7.20 -8.58
N GLY A 709 42.61 -7.03 -7.24
CA GLY A 709 43.83 -7.27 -6.46
C GLY A 709 43.79 -7.36 -4.93
N ALA A 710 44.89 -7.86 -4.36
CA ALA A 710 45.06 -8.17 -2.93
C ALA A 710 45.19 -6.94 -1.99
N ALA A 711 45.32 -5.73 -2.53
CA ALA A 711 45.56 -4.50 -1.78
C ALA A 711 44.25 -3.78 -1.41
N GLY A 712 43.51 -4.36 -0.46
CA GLY A 712 42.18 -3.87 -0.08
C GLY A 712 41.14 -4.33 -1.09
N TYR A 713 40.00 -4.78 -0.58
CA TYR A 713 38.85 -5.15 -1.40
C TYR A 713 37.66 -4.32 -0.95
N ASP A 714 36.78 -3.99 -1.88
CA ASP A 714 35.57 -3.27 -1.52
C ASP A 714 34.70 -4.12 -0.58
N SER A 715 33.77 -3.45 0.10
CA SER A 715 32.89 -4.05 1.08
C SER A 715 31.61 -4.65 0.47
N SER A 716 31.54 -4.81 -0.86
CA SER A 716 30.44 -5.51 -1.54
C SER A 716 30.48 -7.01 -1.26
N VAL A 717 29.34 -7.68 -1.46
CA VAL A 717 29.16 -9.09 -1.13
C VAL A 717 28.53 -9.83 -2.29
N GLN A 718 29.16 -10.93 -2.67
CA GLN A 718 28.54 -11.96 -3.49
C GLN A 718 28.32 -13.23 -2.68
N VAL A 719 27.21 -13.90 -2.90
CA VAL A 719 26.85 -15.10 -2.14
C VAL A 719 26.44 -16.25 -3.06
N TRP A 720 26.75 -17.46 -2.60
CA TRP A 720 26.17 -18.69 -3.09
C TRP A 720 25.47 -19.39 -1.93
N GLN A 721 24.16 -19.59 -2.07
CA GLN A 721 23.35 -20.25 -1.06
C GLN A 721 23.74 -21.72 -0.95
N ASN A 722 23.87 -22.19 0.28
CA ASN A 722 24.18 -23.58 0.58
C ASN A 722 22.96 -24.49 0.32
N GLY A 723 23.10 -25.42 -0.62
CA GLY A 723 22.12 -26.46 -0.94
C GLY A 723 22.52 -27.85 -0.44
N GLY A 724 23.61 -27.97 0.32
CA GLY A 724 24.09 -29.21 0.92
C GLY A 724 24.93 -30.10 -0.01
N PRO A 725 25.33 -31.30 0.46
CA PRO A 725 26.21 -32.21 -0.27
C PRO A 725 25.54 -32.79 -1.52
N LYS A 726 26.32 -32.95 -2.60
CA LYS A 726 25.86 -33.63 -3.83
C LYS A 726 25.90 -35.15 -3.67
N PRO A 727 24.86 -35.89 -4.10
CA PRO A 727 24.88 -37.36 -4.08
C PRO A 727 26.03 -37.98 -4.90
N SER A 728 26.52 -37.29 -5.92
CA SER A 728 27.64 -37.72 -6.76
C SER A 728 29.02 -37.52 -6.12
N GLY A 729 29.10 -36.86 -4.96
CA GLY A 729 30.35 -36.34 -4.40
C GLY A 729 30.88 -35.11 -5.15
N GLY A 730 32.01 -34.58 -4.67
CA GLY A 730 32.62 -33.33 -5.14
C GLY A 730 32.05 -32.09 -4.44
N ASP A 731 32.18 -30.93 -5.07
CA ASP A 731 31.64 -29.67 -4.57
C ASP A 731 30.18 -29.81 -4.16
N TRP A 732 29.79 -29.22 -3.04
CA TRP A 732 28.41 -29.12 -2.58
C TRP A 732 27.55 -28.31 -3.57
N TYR A 733 26.23 -28.34 -3.39
CA TYR A 733 25.33 -27.47 -4.13
C TYR A 733 25.49 -26.04 -3.62
N TRP A 734 26.03 -25.17 -4.46
CA TRP A 734 26.18 -23.73 -4.21
C TRP A 734 25.33 -22.98 -5.24
N ILE A 735 24.16 -22.51 -4.82
CA ILE A 735 23.19 -21.84 -5.69
C ILE A 735 23.61 -20.37 -5.81
N PRO A 736 23.95 -19.85 -7.00
CA PRO A 736 24.40 -18.45 -7.12
C PRO A 736 23.29 -17.47 -6.69
N GLY A 737 23.53 -16.72 -5.61
CA GLY A 737 22.66 -15.64 -5.15
C GLY A 737 22.99 -14.29 -5.77
N GLY A 738 24.18 -14.16 -6.39
CA GLY A 738 24.64 -12.94 -7.03
C GLY A 738 25.20 -11.94 -6.02
N GLN A 739 25.22 -10.66 -6.41
CA GLN A 739 25.65 -9.59 -5.52
C GLN A 739 24.50 -9.20 -4.59
N VAL A 740 24.65 -9.50 -3.30
CA VAL A 740 23.67 -9.19 -2.26
C VAL A 740 24.00 -7.93 -1.48
N ALA A 741 25.22 -7.39 -1.57
CA ALA A 741 25.54 -6.09 -0.99
C ALA A 741 26.36 -5.24 -1.98
N GLY A 742 25.99 -3.97 -2.12
CA GLY A 742 26.73 -2.96 -2.89
C GLY A 742 28.04 -2.50 -2.24
N GLY A 743 28.21 -2.78 -0.95
CA GLY A 743 29.29 -2.26 -0.13
C GLY A 743 28.99 -0.87 0.44
N VAL A 744 29.73 -0.50 1.50
CA VAL A 744 29.49 0.71 2.30
C VAL A 744 30.68 1.66 2.30
N GLY A 745 31.56 1.52 1.31
CA GLY A 745 32.71 2.40 1.09
C GLY A 745 33.88 2.17 2.06
N VAL A 746 33.91 1.02 2.75
CA VAL A 746 35.00 0.58 3.64
C VAL A 746 35.77 -0.61 3.06
N ASP A 747 36.93 -0.93 3.64
CA ASP A 747 37.69 -2.15 3.34
C ASP A 747 36.87 -3.37 3.81
N GLY A 748 36.63 -4.33 2.91
CA GLY A 748 35.82 -5.51 3.21
C GLY A 748 36.38 -6.40 4.34
N ARG A 749 37.62 -6.22 4.79
CA ARG A 749 38.17 -6.88 5.99
C ARG A 749 37.48 -6.47 7.29
N GLN A 750 36.88 -5.28 7.30
CA GLN A 750 36.17 -4.71 8.45
C GLN A 750 34.73 -5.26 8.56
N ILE A 751 34.24 -5.91 7.50
CA ILE A 751 32.89 -6.45 7.46
C ILE A 751 32.82 -7.78 8.21
N GLN A 752 31.86 -7.85 9.12
CA GLN A 752 31.47 -9.06 9.84
C GLN A 752 30.02 -9.40 9.52
N PHE A 753 29.66 -10.66 9.73
CA PHE A 753 28.30 -11.15 9.62
C PHE A 753 27.89 -11.78 10.94
N ALA A 754 26.80 -11.30 11.54
CA ALA A 754 26.26 -11.85 12.77
C ALA A 754 24.77 -11.49 12.89
N ASP A 755 23.96 -12.38 13.46
CA ASP A 755 22.52 -12.19 13.64
C ASP A 755 22.25 -11.30 14.86
N LEU A 756 21.92 -10.02 14.67
CA LEU A 756 21.70 -9.08 15.77
C LEU A 756 20.30 -9.12 16.36
N ASP A 757 19.30 -9.58 15.59
CA ASP A 757 17.89 -9.53 16.00
C ASP A 757 17.28 -10.91 16.32
N GLY A 758 18.03 -11.98 16.06
CA GLY A 758 17.74 -13.36 16.41
C GLY A 758 16.77 -14.04 15.43
N ASP A 759 16.70 -13.55 14.20
CA ASP A 759 15.79 -14.09 13.16
C ASP A 759 16.37 -15.29 12.39
N GLY A 760 17.63 -15.65 12.67
CA GLY A 760 18.37 -16.73 12.04
C GLY A 760 19.13 -16.32 10.77
N ARG A 761 19.13 -15.04 10.40
CA ARG A 761 19.87 -14.48 9.28
C ARG A 761 20.99 -13.61 9.81
N ALA A 762 22.17 -13.75 9.22
CA ALA A 762 23.28 -12.89 9.61
C ALA A 762 23.12 -11.49 8.99
N ASP A 763 23.32 -10.48 9.84
CA ASP A 763 23.32 -9.07 9.49
C ASP A 763 24.69 -8.61 8.99
N TYR A 764 24.72 -7.51 8.23
CA TYR A 764 25.94 -6.95 7.67
C TYR A 764 26.48 -5.88 8.60
N LEU A 765 27.68 -6.09 9.14
CA LEU A 765 28.28 -5.21 10.14
C LEU A 765 29.58 -4.60 9.63
N ASP A 766 29.63 -3.28 9.56
CA ASP A 766 30.87 -2.51 9.39
C ASP A 766 31.44 -2.18 10.76
N VAL A 767 32.49 -2.91 11.16
CA VAL A 767 33.13 -2.81 12.48
C VAL A 767 34.46 -2.11 12.34
N ASP A 768 34.58 -0.89 12.86
CA ASP A 768 35.82 -0.12 12.83
C ASP A 768 36.90 -0.85 13.65
N PRO A 769 38.00 -1.32 13.03
CA PRO A 769 39.02 -2.09 13.72
C PRO A 769 39.81 -1.27 14.76
N ARG A 770 39.71 0.06 14.76
CA ARG A 770 40.44 0.95 15.68
C ARG A 770 39.69 1.25 16.95
N THR A 771 38.36 1.28 16.88
CA THR A 771 37.49 1.75 17.96
C THR A 771 36.50 0.70 18.42
N GLY A 772 36.19 -0.27 17.56
CA GLY A 772 35.07 -1.18 17.74
C GLY A 772 33.71 -0.56 17.43
N ALA A 773 33.67 0.68 16.92
CA ALA A 773 32.41 1.30 16.53
C ALA A 773 31.79 0.52 15.36
N THR A 774 30.48 0.24 15.45
CA THR A 774 29.79 -0.61 14.49
C THR A 774 28.63 0.11 13.84
N ARG A 775 28.61 0.11 12.51
CA ARG A 775 27.42 0.39 11.71
C ARG A 775 26.83 -0.92 11.22
N ALA A 776 25.51 -1.07 11.26
CA ALA A 776 24.87 -2.33 10.91
C ALA A 776 23.74 -2.15 9.89
N TRP A 777 23.50 -3.21 9.13
CA TRP A 777 22.35 -3.37 8.26
C TRP A 777 21.73 -4.74 8.53
N THR A 778 20.47 -4.76 8.99
CA THR A 778 19.78 -6.02 9.29
C THR A 778 19.27 -6.70 8.02
N ASN A 779 19.33 -8.02 7.97
CA ASN A 779 19.02 -8.83 6.79
C ASN A 779 17.57 -9.34 6.82
N PHE A 780 16.76 -8.92 5.86
CA PHE A 780 15.37 -9.37 5.70
C PHE A 780 15.13 -10.29 4.48
N GLY A 781 16.16 -10.57 3.67
CA GLY A 781 16.08 -11.49 2.52
C GLY A 781 16.40 -10.92 1.15
#